data_AF-A0A2D9T309-F1
#
_entry.id   AF-A0A2D9T309-F1
#
_cell.length_a   1.000
_cell.length_b   1.000
_cell.length_c   1.000
_cell.angle_alpha   90.00
_cell.angle_beta   90.00
_cell.angle_gamma   90.00
#
_symmetry.space_group_name_H-M   'P 1'
#
loop_
_entity.id
_entity.type
_entity.pdbx_description
1 polymer ?
#
loop_
_entity_poly.entity_id
_entity_poly.type
_entity_poly.pdbx_seq_one_letter_code
_entity_poly.pdbx_strand_id
1 'polypeptide(L)'
;MLIGCAMVALGHAQACNQPDFADPGAGGDRLTLGELVYQILHDNLERADTCGAEYAGTLAVDRERFVATFDHAMTDDVVDELPELLGGTLLPVVDSGDLPAMTDALAEALALLVDDELDPERTVLTSALEIAHTRSVLERSHVFEVARRLLASPDLEANLHALAELASARDGEGNLLGTTLDLLGRNLESAPTSSCEGVVVEGFADTLLATDPYAPDAAMGDPAWAVRADVHGNPVVRPRGGVLPEPFVDADADLVADVDDLGRPVGADGRPVELPAFGYGPGFDGAGRALGADDELLYEYVDVKQTTLSHVLQLLRAALEADAHRDLAEVADAVLGTPIACPDGEGTCYPAADHPIADVAFLLFEVAGDPAARTLVETLAVLLEEDPELAEDVLVAVGNVIEAFEGSTLSLTDRALLETAEGLVPLLADVFALPASGGARTPRLLLDAIAELGDDARDFPGELQLIVDHHDLYKADECSAEMPDLGRSTPVDYERPRYYTSGGIAVDNRSALEQVIELLDVADCGDVPFSGDQTVAYVILDMLADRSPSTVCSVIDTFLGAIDVVPGAGDWVVANSLDAIGCNGDAVVVELRSLETLAQSGALDFLIPLARVFKPQGQLELLIDILSYVARDLRRDEDGDPGSSSVIRQALPAVSAAIDAGVADPLFDLVDLLLTLDTADGDPLADALVDTMAFLVDDEGTIRTRQGSERTSYLQAILAPLKELVDRLRTGRATPAFDRLVDHLGGYLTRTERVGDREVLAERNLVPLFGVLSRTARDVTSRDLAAWQCVVGEAQDGADELLVGRDFATVVRLIDTVDRQPEGAVVEVWVGSLLDPAPRDGLYGPLLQVGAGALGTAATLPDGTELDAQPLVGWLGRVARQRSTDGADLLGIVDAMMQTDENDALQAIGANMVSPGPLDSREVAMATIMDIGDSVTDVAEPAMCVAEDDHRYTVAEAEDVVRSLVDFMNDDAGLPAIYRLFGLRRDAPETATGP
;
A
#
# COMPACT_ATOMS: atom_id res chain seq x y z
N MET A 1 25.75 27.43 4.92
CA MET A 1 26.55 26.76 3.86
C MET A 1 27.53 27.69 3.13
N LEU A 2 27.13 28.85 2.59
CA LEU A 2 28.07 29.87 2.06
C LEU A 2 29.05 30.43 3.10
N ILE A 3 28.54 30.69 4.31
CA ILE A 3 29.38 30.98 5.48
C ILE A 3 30.20 29.73 5.83
N GLY A 4 29.70 28.52 5.56
CA GLY A 4 30.37 27.23 5.76
C GLY A 4 31.57 27.01 4.83
N CYS A 5 31.45 27.22 3.52
CA CYS A 5 32.57 27.17 2.58
C CYS A 5 33.60 28.28 2.86
N ALA A 6 33.11 29.49 3.19
CA ALA A 6 33.99 30.54 3.71
C ALA A 6 34.63 30.14 5.05
N MET A 7 33.94 29.40 5.92
CA MET A 7 34.40 28.93 7.22
C MET A 7 35.38 27.75 7.13
N VAL A 8 35.25 26.85 6.16
CA VAL A 8 36.20 25.75 5.89
C VAL A 8 37.49 26.30 5.27
N ALA A 9 37.37 27.27 4.36
CA ALA A 9 38.49 28.06 3.86
C ALA A 9 39.14 28.91 4.97
N LEU A 10 38.35 29.48 5.89
CA LEU A 10 38.85 30.19 7.08
C LEU A 10 39.43 29.23 8.14
N GLY A 11 38.93 28.01 8.26
CA GLY A 11 39.40 26.97 9.17
C GLY A 11 40.81 26.51 8.81
N HIS A 12 41.10 26.38 7.51
CA HIS A 12 42.48 26.21 7.02
C HIS A 12 43.35 27.46 7.20
N ALA A 13 42.75 28.65 7.35
CA ALA A 13 43.44 29.92 7.56
C ALA A 13 43.62 30.32 9.04
N GLN A 14 43.08 29.55 10.01
CA GLN A 14 43.08 29.89 11.44
C GLN A 14 44.46 29.84 12.14
N ALA A 15 45.53 29.56 11.41
CA ALA A 15 46.88 29.82 11.89
C ALA A 15 47.25 31.32 11.96
N CYS A 16 46.41 32.23 11.45
CA CYS A 16 46.72 33.66 11.35
C CYS A 16 46.02 34.53 12.41
N ASN A 17 46.82 35.28 13.18
CA ASN A 17 46.39 36.29 14.16
C ASN A 17 45.43 37.34 13.57
N GLN A 18 44.47 37.78 14.40
CA GLN A 18 43.56 38.94 14.27
C GLN A 18 43.67 39.76 12.97
N PRO A 19 42.65 39.70 12.07
CA PRO A 19 42.64 40.54 10.88
C PRO A 19 42.30 42.00 11.25
N ASP A 20 43.19 42.93 10.88
CA ASP A 20 42.85 44.35 10.73
C ASP A 20 42.08 44.48 9.40
N PHE A 21 40.77 44.72 9.46
CA PHE A 21 39.95 44.93 8.27
C PHE A 21 40.42 46.19 7.52
N ALA A 22 40.85 46.02 6.27
CA ALA A 22 41.13 47.16 5.41
C ALA A 22 39.82 47.85 5.00
N ASP A 23 39.75 49.17 5.19
CA ASP A 23 38.63 50.02 4.79
C ASP A 23 38.52 50.09 3.25
N PRO A 24 37.43 49.58 2.62
CA PRO A 24 37.29 49.54 1.16
C PRO A 24 36.98 50.91 0.52
N GLY A 25 37.00 52.01 1.27
CA GLY A 25 36.56 53.34 0.81
C GLY A 25 37.47 54.12 -0.16
N ALA A 26 38.52 53.54 -0.76
CA ALA A 26 39.47 54.30 -1.59
C ALA A 26 39.24 54.17 -3.11
N GLY A 27 37.98 54.23 -3.59
CA GLY A 27 37.73 53.91 -5.00
C GLY A 27 36.38 54.25 -5.64
N GLY A 28 35.58 55.22 -5.15
CA GLY A 28 34.63 55.98 -5.99
C GLY A 28 33.34 55.32 -6.52
N ASP A 29 33.22 54.00 -6.66
CA ASP A 29 31.96 53.30 -6.94
C ASP A 29 31.57 52.43 -5.73
N ARG A 30 30.27 52.44 -5.36
CA ARG A 30 29.77 51.54 -4.31
C ARG A 30 29.90 50.11 -4.82
N LEU A 31 30.81 49.35 -4.22
CA LEU A 31 30.95 47.92 -4.47
C LEU A 31 29.62 47.23 -4.10
N THR A 32 29.20 46.25 -4.90
CA THR A 32 28.08 45.37 -4.53
C THR A 32 28.50 44.46 -3.37
N LEU A 33 27.54 43.83 -2.70
CA LEU A 33 27.85 42.96 -1.56
C LEU A 33 28.68 41.75 -2.00
N GLY A 34 28.34 41.15 -3.15
CA GLY A 34 29.10 40.06 -3.76
C GLY A 34 30.52 40.44 -4.10
N GLU A 35 30.75 41.66 -4.61
CA GLU A 35 32.10 42.18 -4.87
C GLU A 35 32.92 42.35 -3.58
N LEU A 36 32.28 42.82 -2.51
CA LEU A 36 32.92 42.96 -1.20
C LEU A 36 33.27 41.60 -0.58
N VAL A 37 32.36 40.63 -0.65
CA VAL A 37 32.57 39.27 -0.17
C VAL A 37 33.65 38.55 -0.98
N TYR A 38 33.65 38.70 -2.30
CA TYR A 38 34.70 38.20 -3.18
C TYR A 38 36.08 38.73 -2.75
N GLN A 39 36.21 40.04 -2.53
CA GLN A 39 37.47 40.65 -2.11
C GLN A 39 37.96 40.11 -0.76
N ILE A 40 37.06 39.91 0.20
CA ILE A 40 37.41 39.33 1.51
C ILE A 40 37.88 37.87 1.36
N LEU A 41 37.14 37.05 0.62
CA LEU A 41 37.50 35.64 0.38
C LEU A 41 38.82 35.52 -0.37
N HIS A 42 38.99 36.27 -1.46
CA HIS A 42 40.23 36.31 -2.23
C HIS A 42 41.43 36.72 -1.37
N ASP A 43 41.31 37.80 -0.59
CA ASP A 43 42.36 38.27 0.31
C ASP A 43 42.72 37.26 1.41
N ASN A 44 41.74 36.52 1.92
CA ASN A 44 41.96 35.50 2.94
C ASN A 44 42.61 34.25 2.35
N LEU A 45 42.16 33.81 1.17
CA LEU A 45 42.77 32.70 0.43
C LEU A 45 44.23 33.03 0.05
N GLU A 46 44.51 34.25 -0.42
CA GLU A 46 45.88 34.70 -0.73
C GLU A 46 46.81 34.65 0.49
N ARG A 47 46.26 34.83 1.69
CA ARG A 47 46.99 34.80 2.97
C ARG A 47 47.09 33.41 3.58
N ALA A 48 46.50 32.38 2.97
CA ALA A 48 46.63 31.01 3.45
C ALA A 48 48.10 30.56 3.41
N ASP A 49 48.55 29.88 4.47
CA ASP A 49 49.95 29.46 4.63
C ASP A 49 50.40 28.42 3.58
N THR A 50 49.44 27.74 2.93
CA THR A 50 49.66 26.71 1.92
C THR A 50 48.79 26.99 0.69
N CYS A 51 49.38 26.98 -0.51
CA CYS A 51 48.69 27.17 -1.81
C CYS A 51 47.84 28.45 -1.97
N GLY A 52 48.04 29.47 -1.12
CA GLY A 52 47.16 30.65 -1.08
C GLY A 52 47.10 31.45 -2.39
N ALA A 53 48.22 31.57 -3.10
CA ALA A 53 48.26 32.23 -4.40
C ALA A 53 47.53 31.45 -5.49
N GLU A 54 47.58 30.12 -5.43
CA GLU A 54 46.85 29.23 -6.35
C GLU A 54 45.34 29.25 -6.05
N TYR A 55 44.92 29.15 -4.79
CA TYR A 55 43.50 29.24 -4.40
C TYR A 55 42.86 30.57 -4.80
N ALA A 56 43.54 31.69 -4.50
CA ALA A 56 43.08 33.01 -4.90
C ALA A 56 43.06 33.16 -6.44
N GLY A 57 44.03 32.53 -7.12
CA GLY A 57 44.12 32.48 -8.57
C GLY A 57 42.93 31.74 -9.22
N THR A 58 42.50 30.61 -8.66
CA THR A 58 41.33 29.86 -9.14
C THR A 58 40.04 30.64 -8.90
N LEU A 59 39.83 31.16 -7.68
CA LEU A 59 38.66 32.01 -7.38
C LEU A 59 38.58 33.24 -8.30
N ALA A 60 39.73 33.80 -8.71
CA ALA A 60 39.78 34.93 -9.63
C ALA A 60 39.33 34.60 -11.07
N VAL A 61 39.44 33.34 -11.51
CA VAL A 61 38.90 32.89 -12.80
C VAL A 61 37.37 32.97 -12.80
N ASP A 62 36.75 32.62 -11.68
CA ASP A 62 35.29 32.62 -11.51
C ASP A 62 34.72 33.91 -10.91
N ARG A 63 35.52 34.97 -10.76
CA ARG A 63 35.10 36.23 -10.12
C ARG A 63 33.74 36.75 -10.60
N GLU A 64 33.54 36.86 -11.90
CA GLU A 64 32.28 37.39 -12.46
C GLU A 64 31.09 36.47 -12.16
N ARG A 65 31.31 35.14 -12.19
CA ARG A 65 30.31 34.13 -11.88
C ARG A 65 29.97 34.14 -10.38
N PHE A 66 30.98 34.20 -9.51
CA PHE A 66 30.83 34.32 -8.06
C PHE A 66 30.07 35.59 -7.67
N VAL A 67 30.52 36.76 -8.13
CA VAL A 67 29.93 38.05 -7.74
C VAL A 67 28.47 38.14 -8.19
N ALA A 68 28.18 37.77 -9.44
CA ALA A 68 26.81 37.80 -9.94
C ALA A 68 25.90 36.83 -9.16
N THR A 69 26.35 35.60 -8.92
CA THR A 69 25.57 34.60 -8.17
C THR A 69 25.33 35.05 -6.73
N PHE A 70 26.33 35.63 -6.07
CA PHE A 70 26.20 36.13 -4.71
C PHE A 70 25.24 37.32 -4.63
N ASP A 71 25.34 38.28 -5.55
CA ASP A 71 24.44 39.44 -5.63
C ASP A 71 22.99 39.03 -5.97
N HIS A 72 22.80 37.95 -6.74
CA HIS A 72 21.48 37.39 -6.98
C HIS A 72 20.88 36.76 -5.72
N ALA A 73 21.70 36.04 -4.95
CA ALA A 73 21.23 35.41 -3.74
C ALA A 73 20.94 36.42 -2.62
N MET A 74 21.73 37.49 -2.56
CA MET A 74 21.62 38.61 -1.62
C MET A 74 21.13 39.87 -2.33
N THR A 75 19.85 39.87 -2.74
CA THR A 75 19.21 41.00 -3.43
C THR A 75 19.26 42.30 -2.61
N ASP A 76 19.11 43.46 -3.27
CA ASP A 76 19.08 44.77 -2.59
C ASP A 76 18.03 44.84 -1.46
N ASP A 77 16.88 44.18 -1.64
CA ASP A 77 15.82 44.09 -0.63
C ASP A 77 16.29 43.32 0.61
N VAL A 78 16.94 42.16 0.42
CA VAL A 78 17.57 41.37 1.50
C VAL A 78 18.70 42.16 2.18
N VAL A 79 19.47 42.93 1.41
CA VAL A 79 20.58 43.74 1.93
C VAL A 79 20.07 44.89 2.81
N ASP A 80 18.94 45.49 2.47
CA ASP A 80 18.29 46.51 3.29
C ASP A 80 17.72 45.91 4.60
N GLU A 81 17.41 44.61 4.60
CA GLU A 81 16.90 43.85 5.76
C GLU A 81 18.00 43.21 6.62
N LEU A 82 19.25 43.12 6.13
CA LEU A 82 20.41 42.57 6.87
C LEU A 82 20.56 43.10 8.31
N PRO A 83 20.35 44.40 8.61
CA PRO A 83 20.42 44.89 9.99
C PRO A 83 19.36 44.26 10.90
N GLU A 84 18.16 43.99 10.39
CA GLU A 84 17.07 43.33 11.12
C GLU A 84 17.32 41.82 11.19
N LEU A 85 17.76 41.18 10.10
CA LEU A 85 18.11 39.75 10.10
C LEU A 85 19.27 39.46 11.06
N LEU A 86 20.28 40.33 11.14
CA LEU A 86 21.38 40.21 12.10
C LEU A 86 20.95 40.61 13.52
N GLY A 87 20.06 41.61 13.66
CA GLY A 87 19.69 42.26 14.92
C GLY A 87 18.49 41.65 15.65
N GLY A 88 17.42 41.39 14.92
CA GLY A 88 16.12 40.89 15.36
C GLY A 88 15.94 39.37 15.19
N THR A 89 16.65 38.73 14.25
CA THR A 89 16.51 37.29 13.98
C THR A 89 17.68 36.47 14.54
N LEU A 90 18.92 36.71 14.09
CA LEU A 90 20.08 35.91 14.49
C LEU A 90 20.56 36.23 15.92
N LEU A 91 20.60 37.51 16.31
CA LEU A 91 21.12 37.91 17.62
C LEU A 91 20.29 37.36 18.80
N PRO A 92 18.94 37.35 18.76
CA PRO A 92 18.14 36.75 19.84
C PRO A 92 18.37 35.25 20.01
N VAL A 93 18.54 34.51 18.91
CA VAL A 93 18.81 33.05 18.92
C VAL A 93 20.25 32.75 19.38
N VAL A 94 21.20 33.67 19.12
CA VAL A 94 22.54 33.60 19.72
C VAL A 94 22.51 33.94 21.20
N ASP A 95 21.76 34.97 21.61
CA ASP A 95 21.67 35.44 23.01
C ASP A 95 20.89 34.46 23.91
N SER A 96 19.91 33.71 23.38
CA SER A 96 19.22 32.63 24.09
C SER A 96 20.12 31.41 24.34
N GLY A 97 21.23 31.29 23.59
CA GLY A 97 22.12 30.14 23.62
C GLY A 97 21.72 29.01 22.66
N ASP A 98 20.65 29.21 21.90
CA ASP A 98 20.08 28.23 20.99
C ASP A 98 21.00 27.93 19.80
N LEU A 99 21.53 28.97 19.14
CA LEU A 99 22.46 28.77 18.01
C LEU A 99 23.77 28.07 18.43
N PRO A 100 24.41 28.44 19.58
CA PRO A 100 25.49 27.63 20.16
C PRO A 100 25.09 26.19 20.46
N ALA A 101 23.92 25.94 21.08
CA ALA A 101 23.47 24.59 21.40
C ALA A 101 23.25 23.73 20.14
N MET A 102 22.69 24.31 19.07
CA MET A 102 22.61 23.65 17.75
C MET A 102 23.98 23.29 17.18
N THR A 103 24.96 24.18 17.36
CA THR A 103 26.34 23.94 16.88
C THR A 103 26.97 22.78 17.64
N ASP A 104 26.82 22.78 18.96
CA ASP A 104 27.31 21.70 19.82
C ASP A 104 26.63 20.37 19.43
N ALA A 105 25.30 20.37 19.22
CA ALA A 105 24.55 19.18 18.82
C ALA A 105 24.99 18.62 17.45
N LEU A 106 25.19 19.49 16.44
CA LEU A 106 25.67 19.07 15.13
C LEU A 106 27.13 18.60 15.17
N ALA A 107 27.98 19.24 15.97
CA ALA A 107 29.37 18.81 16.17
C ALA A 107 29.42 17.44 16.86
N GLU A 108 28.56 17.20 17.83
CA GLU A 108 28.49 15.92 18.53
C GLU A 108 27.92 14.82 17.62
N ALA A 109 26.91 15.11 16.79
CA ALA A 109 26.41 14.19 15.78
C ALA A 109 27.51 13.81 14.76
N LEU A 110 28.28 14.79 14.27
CA LEU A 110 29.43 14.53 13.41
C LEU A 110 30.54 13.75 14.14
N ALA A 111 30.72 13.93 15.44
CA ALA A 111 31.68 13.14 16.21
C ALA A 111 31.27 11.66 16.29
N LEU A 112 29.97 11.35 16.32
CA LEU A 112 29.46 9.97 16.29
C LEU A 112 29.77 9.22 14.99
N LEU A 113 30.02 9.92 13.86
CA LEU A 113 30.46 9.29 12.61
C LEU A 113 31.85 8.66 12.74
N VAL A 114 32.71 9.22 13.59
CA VAL A 114 34.12 8.82 13.76
C VAL A 114 34.41 8.19 15.13
N ASP A 115 33.34 7.78 15.83
CA ASP A 115 33.42 7.24 17.19
C ASP A 115 33.89 5.77 17.19
N ASP A 116 34.98 5.48 17.89
CA ASP A 116 35.60 4.15 17.98
C ASP A 116 34.76 3.11 18.73
N GLU A 117 33.83 3.53 19.59
CA GLU A 117 32.96 2.67 20.38
C GLU A 117 31.67 2.32 19.63
N LEU A 118 31.19 3.23 18.78
CA LEU A 118 29.95 3.05 17.99
C LEU A 118 30.17 2.51 16.58
N ASP A 119 31.32 2.80 15.95
CA ASP A 119 31.69 2.27 14.64
C ASP A 119 33.18 1.87 14.60
N PRO A 120 33.57 0.78 15.29
CA PRO A 120 34.96 0.35 15.43
C PRO A 120 35.59 -0.07 14.09
N GLU A 121 34.78 -0.42 13.09
CA GLU A 121 35.23 -0.86 11.77
C GLU A 121 35.05 0.22 10.70
N ARG A 122 34.57 1.42 11.07
CA ARG A 122 34.25 2.53 10.14
C ARG A 122 33.29 2.12 9.04
N THR A 123 32.40 1.18 9.33
CA THR A 123 31.39 0.66 8.40
C THR A 123 30.46 1.77 7.91
N VAL A 124 30.12 2.74 8.76
CA VAL A 124 29.26 3.88 8.44
C VAL A 124 29.96 4.83 7.48
N LEU A 125 31.20 5.20 7.80
CA LEU A 125 32.04 6.06 6.95
C LEU A 125 32.35 5.39 5.62
N THR A 126 32.57 4.08 5.63
CA THR A 126 32.77 3.26 4.43
C THR A 126 31.50 3.28 3.58
N SER A 127 30.33 3.04 4.17
CA SER A 127 29.05 3.09 3.44
C SER A 127 28.73 4.49 2.91
N ALA A 128 29.02 5.54 3.69
CA ALA A 128 28.84 6.93 3.26
C ALA A 128 29.75 7.28 2.08
N LEU A 129 31.00 6.83 2.11
CA LEU A 129 31.94 6.99 1.02
C LEU A 129 31.59 6.14 -0.19
N GLU A 130 31.12 4.92 0.02
CA GLU A 130 30.60 4.07 -1.05
C GLU A 130 29.43 4.75 -1.73
N ILE A 131 28.41 5.20 -0.99
CA ILE A 131 27.29 6.00 -1.54
C ILE A 131 27.76 7.26 -2.26
N ALA A 132 28.70 8.01 -1.67
CA ALA A 132 29.24 9.22 -2.29
C ALA A 132 30.03 8.94 -3.57
N HIS A 133 30.63 7.75 -3.69
CA HIS A 133 31.34 7.29 -4.87
C HIS A 133 30.46 6.50 -5.86
N THR A 134 29.30 6.01 -5.42
CA THR A 134 28.34 5.32 -6.28
C THR A 134 27.75 6.35 -7.22
N ARG A 135 27.89 6.07 -8.52
CA ARG A 135 27.28 6.93 -9.54
C ARG A 135 25.77 6.89 -9.38
N SER A 136 25.18 8.08 -9.44
CA SER A 136 23.75 8.23 -9.30
C SER A 136 23.12 8.88 -10.51
N VAL A 137 21.98 8.32 -10.92
CA VAL A 137 21.03 8.97 -11.83
C VAL A 137 20.23 10.08 -11.13
N LEU A 138 20.38 10.24 -9.81
CA LEU A 138 19.86 11.39 -9.07
C LEU A 138 20.61 12.66 -9.50
N GLU A 139 19.92 13.49 -10.27
CA GLU A 139 20.47 14.79 -10.60
C GLU A 139 20.32 15.80 -9.43
N ARG A 140 21.36 16.63 -9.24
CA ARG A 140 21.31 17.74 -8.27
C ARG A 140 20.14 18.69 -8.53
N SER A 141 19.77 18.85 -9.80
CA SER A 141 18.63 19.65 -10.26
C SER A 141 17.31 19.22 -9.61
N HIS A 142 17.07 17.91 -9.44
CA HIS A 142 15.87 17.37 -8.80
C HIS A 142 15.83 17.73 -7.31
N VAL A 143 16.96 17.64 -6.61
CA VAL A 143 17.07 17.98 -5.18
C VAL A 143 16.86 19.48 -4.96
N PHE A 144 17.47 20.33 -5.80
CA PHE A 144 17.24 21.77 -5.72
C PHE A 144 15.81 22.16 -6.06
N GLU A 145 15.16 21.44 -6.97
CA GLU A 145 13.76 21.68 -7.30
C GLU A 145 12.82 21.36 -6.11
N VAL A 146 13.09 20.29 -5.36
CA VAL A 146 12.40 20.01 -4.09
C VAL A 146 12.61 21.16 -3.11
N ALA A 147 13.86 21.56 -2.88
CA ALA A 147 14.19 22.66 -1.96
C ALA A 147 13.54 23.98 -2.39
N ARG A 148 13.52 24.28 -3.69
CA ARG A 148 12.90 25.47 -4.28
C ARG A 148 11.41 25.50 -4.06
N ARG A 149 10.70 24.39 -4.29
CA ARG A 149 9.25 24.31 -4.06
C ARG A 149 8.90 24.37 -2.57
N LEU A 150 9.71 23.75 -1.71
CA LEU A 150 9.54 23.83 -0.26
C LEU A 150 9.72 25.27 0.23
N LEU A 151 10.79 25.95 -0.19
CA LEU A 151 11.09 27.33 0.18
C LEU A 151 10.14 28.36 -0.46
N ALA A 152 9.49 28.02 -1.57
CA ALA A 152 8.46 28.84 -2.18
C ALA A 152 7.06 28.60 -1.58
N SER A 153 6.91 27.66 -0.65
CA SER A 153 5.62 27.36 -0.04
C SER A 153 5.17 28.52 0.85
N PRO A 154 3.95 29.07 0.64
CA PRO A 154 3.42 30.14 1.48
C PRO A 154 3.13 29.67 2.91
N ASP A 155 2.95 28.37 3.11
CA ASP A 155 2.63 27.77 4.40
C ASP A 155 3.88 27.19 5.10
N LEU A 156 5.09 27.46 4.58
CA LEU A 156 6.34 26.89 5.13
C LEU A 156 6.50 27.18 6.62
N GLU A 157 6.33 28.43 7.04
CA GLU A 157 6.45 28.83 8.46
C GLU A 157 5.46 28.07 9.33
N ALA A 158 4.17 28.02 8.93
CA ALA A 158 3.14 27.31 9.66
C ALA A 158 3.41 25.80 9.74
N ASN A 159 3.91 25.20 8.66
CA ASN A 159 4.24 23.78 8.61
C ASN A 159 5.48 23.47 9.47
N LEU A 160 6.52 24.31 9.42
CA LEU A 160 7.71 24.17 10.26
C LEU A 160 7.37 24.32 11.75
N HIS A 161 6.52 25.28 12.08
CA HIS A 161 6.02 25.46 13.45
C HIS A 161 5.25 24.23 13.93
N ALA A 162 4.31 23.74 13.11
CA ALA A 162 3.54 22.55 13.45
C ALA A 162 4.44 21.31 13.62
N LEU A 163 5.46 21.13 12.76
CA LEU A 163 6.44 20.07 12.89
C LEU A 163 7.29 20.21 14.16
N ALA A 164 7.73 21.41 14.51
CA ALA A 164 8.54 21.66 15.70
C ALA A 164 7.76 21.37 16.99
N GLU A 165 6.51 21.85 17.07
CA GLU A 165 5.60 21.57 18.19
C GLU A 165 5.31 20.05 18.28
N LEU A 166 4.97 19.40 17.17
CA LEU A 166 4.76 17.95 17.13
C LEU A 166 6.02 17.17 17.50
N ALA A 167 7.19 17.57 17.01
CA ALA A 167 8.46 16.91 17.31
C ALA A 167 8.76 16.90 18.81
N SER A 168 8.32 17.93 19.53
CA SER A 168 8.44 18.04 20.99
C SER A 168 7.31 17.33 21.75
N ALA A 169 6.19 17.04 21.09
CA ALA A 169 5.03 16.36 21.68
C ALA A 169 5.41 14.97 22.18
N ARG A 170 4.86 14.59 23.33
CA ARG A 170 5.15 13.31 23.97
C ARG A 170 4.08 12.28 23.66
N ASP A 171 4.52 11.11 23.25
CA ASP A 171 3.68 9.96 22.92
C ASP A 171 3.42 9.05 24.14
N GLY A 172 4.06 9.34 25.27
CA GLY A 172 4.01 8.56 26.51
C GLY A 172 5.31 7.83 26.84
N GLU A 173 6.17 7.58 25.85
CA GLU A 173 7.48 6.95 26.01
C GLU A 173 8.63 7.91 25.70
N GLY A 174 8.47 8.72 24.65
CA GLY A 174 9.46 9.67 24.15
C GLY A 174 8.80 10.92 23.58
N ASN A 175 9.58 11.68 22.82
CA ASN A 175 9.05 12.70 21.94
C ASN A 175 8.75 12.09 20.56
N LEU A 176 7.81 12.68 19.82
CA LEU A 176 7.30 12.11 18.58
C LEU A 176 8.39 11.92 17.51
N LEU A 177 9.28 12.90 17.38
CA LEU A 177 10.38 12.83 16.41
C LEU A 177 11.35 11.70 16.75
N GLY A 178 11.74 11.57 18.02
CA GLY A 178 12.58 10.49 18.50
C GLY A 178 11.95 9.13 18.27
N THR A 179 10.68 8.98 18.60
CA THR A 179 9.92 7.75 18.35
C THR A 179 9.84 7.43 16.85
N THR A 180 9.56 8.42 16.00
CA THR A 180 9.45 8.24 14.54
C THR A 180 10.79 7.83 13.94
N LEU A 181 11.88 8.49 14.34
CA LEU A 181 13.21 8.16 13.86
C LEU A 181 13.72 6.82 14.42
N ASP A 182 13.35 6.45 15.65
CA ASP A 182 13.65 5.12 16.20
C ASP A 182 12.87 4.02 15.46
N LEU A 183 11.59 4.26 15.11
CA LEU A 183 10.80 3.35 14.27
C LEU A 183 11.45 3.19 12.90
N LEU A 184 11.80 4.29 12.23
CA LEU A 184 12.49 4.28 10.94
C LEU A 184 13.84 3.56 11.07
N GLY A 185 14.66 3.90 12.07
CA GLY A 185 15.95 3.28 12.31
C GLY A 185 15.84 1.77 12.50
N ARG A 186 14.86 1.29 13.29
CA ARG A 186 14.62 -0.14 13.50
C ARG A 186 14.18 -0.85 12.23
N ASN A 187 13.25 -0.27 11.45
CA ASN A 187 12.75 -0.87 10.21
C ASN A 187 13.76 -0.83 9.07
N LEU A 188 14.74 0.07 9.14
CA LEU A 188 15.80 0.17 8.15
C LEU A 188 17.07 -0.64 8.52
N GLU A 189 17.31 -0.89 9.81
CA GLU A 189 18.37 -1.80 10.31
C GLU A 189 18.00 -3.28 10.12
N SER A 190 16.73 -3.58 9.83
CA SER A 190 16.16 -4.93 9.88
C SER A 190 15.62 -5.50 8.57
N ALA A 191 15.97 -4.97 7.38
CA ALA A 191 15.58 -5.65 6.13
C ALA A 191 16.11 -7.09 6.20
N PRO A 192 15.24 -8.10 6.43
CA PRO A 192 15.72 -9.43 6.78
C PRO A 192 16.48 -9.95 5.58
N THR A 193 17.74 -10.34 5.78
CA THR A 193 18.36 -11.22 4.80
C THR A 193 17.56 -12.50 4.88
N SER A 194 16.80 -12.80 3.82
CA SER A 194 15.86 -13.92 3.88
C SER A 194 16.60 -15.17 4.31
N SER A 195 16.09 -15.83 5.33
CA SER A 195 16.68 -17.09 5.80
C SER A 195 16.49 -18.22 4.78
N CYS A 196 15.58 -18.01 3.83
CA CYS A 196 15.28 -18.86 2.69
C CYS A 196 16.37 -18.77 1.61
N GLU A 197 17.17 -19.82 1.46
CA GLU A 197 18.22 -19.93 0.45
C GLU A 197 17.65 -19.73 -0.98
N GLY A 198 18.21 -18.77 -1.74
CA GLY A 198 17.84 -18.53 -3.13
C GLY A 198 16.67 -17.55 -3.37
N VAL A 199 16.17 -16.88 -2.31
CA VAL A 199 15.17 -15.81 -2.44
C VAL A 199 15.86 -14.47 -2.58
N VAL A 200 16.42 -14.22 -3.77
CA VAL A 200 16.64 -12.84 -4.22
C VAL A 200 15.32 -12.42 -4.86
N VAL A 201 14.63 -11.45 -4.29
CA VAL A 201 13.54 -10.76 -4.98
C VAL A 201 14.23 -9.85 -5.98
N GLU A 202 14.52 -10.39 -7.18
CA GLU A 202 15.12 -9.60 -8.25
C GLU A 202 14.23 -8.37 -8.52
N GLY A 203 14.79 -7.18 -8.28
CA GLY A 203 14.23 -5.91 -8.72
C GLY A 203 13.00 -5.40 -7.97
N PHE A 204 12.96 -5.38 -6.63
CA PHE A 204 11.94 -4.60 -5.90
C PHE A 204 11.91 -3.13 -6.36
N ALA A 205 13.08 -2.53 -6.57
CA ALA A 205 13.22 -1.21 -7.15
C ALA A 205 12.65 -1.13 -8.58
N ASP A 206 12.95 -2.11 -9.45
CA ASP A 206 12.38 -2.18 -10.80
C ASP A 206 10.86 -2.33 -10.80
N THR A 207 10.32 -3.09 -9.84
CA THR A 207 8.87 -3.29 -9.65
C THR A 207 8.19 -2.00 -9.22
N LEU A 208 8.79 -1.27 -8.27
CA LEU A 208 8.30 0.04 -7.83
C LEU A 208 8.39 1.10 -8.92
N LEU A 209 9.42 1.02 -9.78
CA LEU A 209 9.63 1.95 -10.90
C LEU A 209 8.99 1.49 -12.22
N ALA A 210 8.27 0.37 -12.23
CA ALA A 210 7.55 -0.12 -13.40
C ALA A 210 6.40 0.84 -13.76
N THR A 211 6.27 1.16 -15.05
CA THR A 211 5.18 1.99 -15.61
C THR A 211 4.13 1.18 -16.36
N ASP A 212 4.51 0.02 -16.90
CA ASP A 212 3.56 -0.96 -17.45
C ASP A 212 3.00 -1.77 -16.26
N PRO A 213 1.67 -1.76 -15.99
CA PRO A 213 0.55 -1.59 -16.94
C PRO A 213 -0.29 -0.31 -16.82
N TYR A 214 0.24 0.75 -16.21
CA TYR A 214 -0.53 1.95 -15.95
C TYR A 214 -0.74 2.80 -17.22
N ALA A 215 -2.00 3.16 -17.48
CA ALA A 215 -2.32 4.09 -18.55
C ALA A 215 -2.09 5.53 -18.09
N PRO A 216 -1.60 6.43 -18.97
CA PRO A 216 -1.38 7.83 -18.61
C PRO A 216 -2.65 8.50 -18.08
N ASP A 217 -2.63 8.86 -16.79
CA ASP A 217 -3.74 9.55 -16.14
C ASP A 217 -3.53 11.07 -16.14
N ALA A 218 -4.52 11.80 -16.67
CA ALA A 218 -4.52 13.26 -16.67
C ALA A 218 -4.62 13.85 -15.25
N ALA A 219 -5.17 13.11 -14.27
CA ALA A 219 -5.21 13.51 -12.87
C ALA A 219 -3.81 13.59 -12.24
N MET A 220 -2.83 12.87 -12.80
CA MET A 220 -1.43 12.92 -12.34
C MET A 220 -0.69 14.20 -12.76
N GLY A 221 -1.30 15.06 -13.57
CA GLY A 221 -0.73 16.34 -14.01
C GLY A 221 0.43 16.20 -14.99
N ASP A 222 1.29 17.23 -15.06
CA ASP A 222 2.47 17.23 -15.95
C ASP A 222 3.45 16.09 -15.54
N PRO A 223 4.02 15.35 -16.51
CA PRO A 223 4.99 14.28 -16.26
C PRO A 223 6.19 14.74 -15.43
N ALA A 224 6.66 13.87 -14.54
CA ALA A 224 7.93 14.06 -13.85
C ALA A 224 8.92 13.01 -14.38
N TRP A 225 9.84 13.42 -15.24
CA TRP A 225 10.76 12.49 -15.89
C TRP A 225 11.93 12.13 -14.98
N ALA A 226 12.21 10.85 -14.83
CA ALA A 226 13.49 10.34 -14.35
C ALA A 226 14.13 9.46 -15.43
N VAL A 227 15.44 9.20 -15.30
CA VAL A 227 16.16 8.27 -16.17
C VAL A 227 16.40 6.97 -15.41
N ARG A 228 16.23 5.82 -16.06
CA ARG A 228 16.54 4.54 -15.43
C ARG A 228 18.04 4.40 -15.22
N ALA A 229 18.43 3.74 -14.14
CA ALA A 229 19.81 3.36 -13.86
C ALA A 229 20.11 1.97 -14.47
N ASP A 230 21.30 1.80 -15.04
CA ASP A 230 21.85 0.51 -15.40
C ASP A 230 22.56 -0.14 -14.19
N VAL A 231 23.13 -1.33 -14.41
CA VAL A 231 23.87 -2.10 -13.39
C VAL A 231 25.14 -1.41 -12.85
N HIS A 232 25.50 -0.25 -13.39
CA HIS A 232 26.63 0.58 -12.97
C HIS A 232 26.19 1.94 -12.40
N GLY A 233 24.89 2.15 -12.20
CA GLY A 233 24.34 3.42 -11.71
C GLY A 233 24.38 4.55 -12.75
N ASN A 234 24.62 4.24 -14.03
CA ASN A 234 24.58 5.20 -15.12
C ASN A 234 23.18 5.25 -15.78
N PRO A 235 22.85 6.34 -16.48
CA PRO A 235 21.65 6.40 -17.30
C PRO A 235 21.62 5.29 -18.36
N VAL A 236 20.56 4.46 -18.36
CA VAL A 236 20.37 3.38 -19.35
C VAL A 236 20.31 3.99 -20.76
N VAL A 237 21.28 3.63 -21.59
CA VAL A 237 21.37 4.10 -22.98
C VAL A 237 20.38 3.30 -23.82
N ARG A 238 19.51 3.99 -24.57
CA ARG A 238 18.47 3.33 -25.36
C ARG A 238 19.06 2.65 -26.60
N PRO A 239 18.97 1.31 -26.76
CA PRO A 239 19.51 0.63 -27.93
C PRO A 239 18.73 0.97 -29.21
N ARG A 240 19.42 1.17 -30.34
CA ARG A 240 18.83 1.36 -31.67
C ARG A 240 19.09 0.14 -32.54
N GLY A 241 18.05 -0.67 -32.75
CA GLY A 241 18.16 -1.91 -33.53
C GLY A 241 19.06 -2.98 -32.88
N GLY A 242 19.11 -2.99 -31.54
CA GLY A 242 19.93 -3.93 -30.75
C GLY A 242 21.41 -3.54 -30.63
N VAL A 243 21.75 -2.27 -30.86
CA VAL A 243 23.11 -1.73 -30.70
C VAL A 243 23.03 -0.39 -29.99
N LEU A 244 23.95 -0.09 -29.09
CA LEU A 244 24.02 1.22 -28.44
C LEU A 244 24.42 2.32 -29.45
N PRO A 245 23.80 3.51 -29.38
CA PRO A 245 24.16 4.65 -30.22
C PRO A 245 25.56 5.18 -29.89
N GLU A 246 26.30 5.66 -30.91
CA GLU A 246 27.56 6.39 -30.69
C GLU A 246 27.32 7.60 -29.76
N PRO A 247 28.25 7.89 -28.82
CA PRO A 247 29.59 7.33 -28.68
C PRO A 247 29.69 6.06 -27.82
N PHE A 248 28.58 5.57 -27.23
CA PHE A 248 28.59 4.42 -26.31
C PHE A 248 29.01 3.13 -27.01
N VAL A 249 29.70 2.26 -26.28
CA VAL A 249 30.17 0.95 -26.75
C VAL A 249 29.61 -0.13 -25.84
N ASP A 250 29.27 -1.26 -26.45
CA ASP A 250 28.82 -2.49 -25.81
C ASP A 250 29.63 -3.63 -26.46
N ALA A 251 30.80 -3.93 -25.90
CA ALA A 251 31.76 -4.87 -26.50
C ALA A 251 31.45 -6.33 -26.17
N ASP A 252 30.75 -6.59 -25.06
CA ASP A 252 30.34 -7.93 -24.60
C ASP A 252 28.90 -8.30 -25.01
N ALA A 253 28.16 -7.37 -25.62
CA ALA A 253 26.84 -7.53 -26.21
C ALA A 253 25.74 -7.81 -25.18
N ASP A 254 25.84 -7.20 -24.00
CA ASP A 254 24.84 -7.28 -22.94
C ASP A 254 23.81 -6.13 -22.99
N LEU A 255 23.95 -5.21 -23.95
CA LEU A 255 23.14 -4.00 -24.14
C LEU A 255 23.30 -2.94 -23.03
N VAL A 256 24.36 -3.04 -22.24
CA VAL A 256 24.81 -2.03 -21.27
C VAL A 256 26.04 -1.33 -21.82
N ALA A 257 26.22 -0.05 -21.49
CA ALA A 257 27.41 0.66 -21.93
C ALA A 257 28.62 0.14 -21.15
N ASP A 258 29.67 -0.26 -21.87
CA ASP A 258 30.97 -0.60 -21.27
C ASP A 258 31.42 0.56 -20.39
N VAL A 259 31.95 0.25 -19.21
CA VAL A 259 32.44 1.24 -18.25
C VAL A 259 33.96 1.13 -18.02
N ASP A 260 34.57 2.23 -17.58
CA ASP A 260 35.94 2.23 -17.05
C ASP A 260 36.00 1.71 -15.60
N ASP A 261 37.20 1.67 -15.01
CA ASP A 261 37.43 1.23 -13.62
C ASP A 261 36.68 2.09 -12.57
N LEU A 262 36.14 3.24 -12.98
CA LEU A 262 35.37 4.16 -12.15
C LEU A 262 33.86 4.06 -12.41
N GLY A 263 33.43 3.11 -13.23
CA GLY A 263 32.03 2.92 -13.60
C GLY A 263 31.52 3.95 -14.61
N ARG A 264 32.40 4.67 -15.32
CA ARG A 264 31.99 5.69 -16.31
C ARG A 264 31.81 5.07 -17.69
N PRO A 265 30.72 5.35 -18.43
CA PRO A 265 30.56 4.84 -19.79
C PRO A 265 31.73 5.26 -20.67
N VAL A 266 32.30 4.33 -21.43
CA VAL A 266 33.43 4.60 -22.32
C VAL A 266 33.04 4.57 -23.80
N GLY A 267 33.67 5.45 -24.56
CA GLY A 267 33.54 5.49 -26.00
C GLY A 267 34.47 4.52 -26.72
N ALA A 268 34.34 4.44 -28.05
CA ALA A 268 35.17 3.57 -28.89
C ALA A 268 36.68 3.86 -28.85
N ASP A 269 37.07 5.04 -28.35
CA ASP A 269 38.46 5.43 -28.11
C ASP A 269 38.94 5.15 -26.67
N GLY A 270 38.10 4.52 -25.84
CA GLY A 270 38.36 4.21 -24.43
C GLY A 270 38.31 5.42 -23.51
N ARG A 271 37.77 6.56 -23.98
CA ARG A 271 37.60 7.75 -23.15
C ARG A 271 36.22 7.79 -22.51
N PRO A 272 36.09 8.35 -21.30
CA PRO A 272 34.79 8.55 -20.67
C PRO A 272 33.85 9.38 -21.56
N VAL A 273 32.59 8.97 -21.62
CA VAL A 273 31.50 9.68 -22.28
C VAL A 273 30.73 10.45 -21.23
N GLU A 274 30.75 11.78 -21.32
CA GLU A 274 29.96 12.67 -20.46
C GLU A 274 28.85 13.30 -21.29
N LEU A 275 27.70 12.62 -21.30
CA LEU A 275 26.46 13.15 -21.83
C LEU A 275 25.45 13.21 -20.68
N PRO A 276 24.94 14.39 -20.32
CA PRO A 276 23.97 14.49 -19.22
C PRO A 276 22.62 13.92 -19.65
N ALA A 277 21.93 13.26 -18.72
CA ALA A 277 20.59 12.71 -18.97
C ALA A 277 19.55 13.83 -19.09
N PHE A 278 19.66 14.90 -18.30
CA PHE A 278 18.83 16.07 -18.47
C PHE A 278 19.65 17.33 -18.72
N GLY A 279 19.06 18.26 -19.44
CA GLY A 279 19.72 19.49 -19.84
C GLY A 279 18.84 20.33 -20.75
N TYR A 280 19.41 21.38 -21.31
CA TYR A 280 18.64 22.34 -22.09
C TYR A 280 19.45 22.88 -23.28
N GLY A 281 18.77 23.10 -24.40
CA GLY A 281 19.39 23.62 -25.63
C GLY A 281 19.57 22.53 -26.69
N PRO A 282 20.48 22.74 -27.66
CA PRO A 282 20.73 21.76 -28.71
C PRO A 282 21.14 20.40 -28.12
N GLY A 283 20.46 19.32 -28.52
CA GLY A 283 20.67 17.98 -27.95
C GLY A 283 19.72 17.61 -26.81
N PHE A 284 18.74 18.45 -26.48
CA PHE A 284 17.68 18.15 -25.51
C PHE A 284 16.30 18.51 -26.06
N ASP A 285 15.25 17.84 -25.59
CA ASP A 285 13.87 18.14 -25.96
C ASP A 285 13.21 19.23 -25.10
N GLY A 286 11.92 19.48 -25.33
CA GLY A 286 11.16 20.48 -24.57
C GLY A 286 10.93 20.14 -23.10
N ALA A 287 11.15 18.89 -22.69
CA ALA A 287 11.12 18.42 -21.31
C ALA A 287 12.53 18.32 -20.70
N GLY A 288 13.56 18.74 -21.44
CA GLY A 288 14.94 18.71 -21.01
C GLY A 288 15.60 17.33 -21.10
N ARG A 289 14.99 16.36 -21.78
CA ARG A 289 15.55 15.00 -21.95
C ARG A 289 16.57 14.99 -23.08
N ALA A 290 17.70 14.32 -22.87
CA ALA A 290 18.76 14.18 -23.86
C ALA A 290 18.28 13.46 -25.12
N LEU A 291 18.67 14.04 -26.26
CA LEU A 291 18.42 13.53 -27.60
C LEU A 291 19.74 13.08 -28.22
N GLY A 292 19.70 11.92 -28.87
CA GLY A 292 20.79 11.46 -29.71
C GLY A 292 20.85 12.21 -31.04
N ALA A 293 21.81 11.84 -31.89
CA ALA A 293 22.03 12.48 -33.20
C ALA A 293 20.83 12.45 -34.17
N ASP A 294 19.86 11.56 -33.93
CA ASP A 294 18.65 11.35 -34.75
C ASP A 294 17.42 12.11 -34.22
N ASP A 295 17.58 13.02 -33.24
CA ASP A 295 16.50 13.71 -32.50
C ASP A 295 15.56 12.76 -31.72
N GLU A 296 15.98 11.50 -31.51
CA GLU A 296 15.31 10.54 -30.61
C GLU A 296 15.93 10.56 -29.21
N LEU A 297 15.16 10.15 -28.19
CA LEU A 297 15.65 10.04 -26.81
C LEU A 297 16.91 9.17 -26.74
N LEU A 298 17.96 9.70 -26.10
CA LEU A 298 19.25 9.03 -25.95
C LEU A 298 19.20 7.93 -24.89
N TYR A 299 18.50 8.21 -23.79
CA TYR A 299 18.36 7.32 -22.64
C TYR A 299 16.93 6.79 -22.50
N GLU A 300 16.76 5.81 -21.61
CA GLU A 300 15.45 5.31 -21.19
C GLU A 300 14.87 6.18 -20.06
N TYR A 301 13.90 7.01 -20.42
CA TYR A 301 13.18 7.87 -19.48
C TYR A 301 11.87 7.25 -19.04
N VAL A 302 11.56 7.43 -17.75
CA VAL A 302 10.32 7.00 -17.12
C VAL A 302 9.60 8.22 -16.53
N ASP A 303 8.28 8.28 -16.69
CA ASP A 303 7.47 9.25 -15.95
C ASP A 303 7.20 8.67 -14.56
N VAL A 304 7.87 9.21 -13.55
CA VAL A 304 7.81 8.65 -12.19
C VAL A 304 6.41 8.74 -11.58
N LYS A 305 5.56 9.65 -12.09
CA LYS A 305 4.15 9.75 -11.66
C LYS A 305 3.25 8.66 -12.22
N GLN A 306 3.74 7.84 -13.14
CA GLN A 306 3.00 6.71 -13.71
C GLN A 306 3.58 5.36 -13.23
N THR A 307 4.44 5.41 -12.20
CA THR A 307 5.09 4.21 -11.66
C THR A 307 4.22 3.53 -10.61
N THR A 308 4.43 2.23 -10.37
CA THR A 308 3.80 1.49 -9.27
C THR A 308 3.92 2.25 -7.95
N LEU A 309 5.11 2.80 -7.63
CA LEU A 309 5.34 3.59 -6.42
C LEU A 309 4.38 4.78 -6.34
N SER A 310 4.19 5.50 -7.46
CA SER A 310 3.28 6.65 -7.50
C SER A 310 1.84 6.22 -7.23
N HIS A 311 1.36 5.15 -7.87
CA HIS A 311 0.01 4.64 -7.64
C HIS A 311 -0.21 4.14 -6.20
N VAL A 312 0.78 3.46 -5.61
CA VAL A 312 0.74 3.06 -4.18
C VAL A 312 0.66 4.29 -3.27
N LEU A 313 1.42 5.35 -3.56
CA LEU A 313 1.36 6.60 -2.80
C LEU A 313 0.02 7.33 -2.99
N GLN A 314 -0.65 7.18 -4.13
CA GLN A 314 -2.01 7.71 -4.31
C GLN A 314 -3.04 6.94 -3.48
N LEU A 315 -2.90 5.62 -3.31
CA LEU A 315 -3.74 4.85 -2.37
C LEU A 315 -3.53 5.32 -0.92
N LEU A 316 -2.27 5.58 -0.53
CA LEU A 316 -1.95 6.16 0.77
C LEU A 316 -2.61 7.54 0.95
N ARG A 317 -2.54 8.40 -0.06
CA ARG A 317 -3.22 9.70 -0.04
C ARG A 317 -4.72 9.54 0.15
N ALA A 318 -5.36 8.66 -0.62
CA ALA A 318 -6.80 8.41 -0.51
C ALA A 318 -7.18 7.90 0.89
N ALA A 319 -6.35 7.06 1.50
CA ALA A 319 -6.53 6.60 2.88
C ALA A 319 -6.37 7.72 3.91
N LEU A 320 -5.41 8.64 3.72
CA LEU A 320 -5.26 9.83 4.56
C LEU A 320 -6.49 10.76 4.45
N GLU A 321 -6.93 11.06 3.23
CA GLU A 321 -8.12 11.91 2.97
C GLU A 321 -9.42 11.31 3.53
N ALA A 322 -9.48 9.98 3.66
CA ALA A 322 -10.61 9.26 4.24
C ALA A 322 -10.49 9.05 5.76
N ASP A 323 -9.51 9.67 6.43
CA ASP A 323 -9.25 9.49 7.86
C ASP A 323 -8.96 8.03 8.28
N ALA A 324 -8.59 7.16 7.33
CA ALA A 324 -8.43 5.71 7.59
C ALA A 324 -7.34 5.43 8.64
N HIS A 325 -6.31 6.27 8.72
CA HIS A 325 -5.27 6.16 9.74
C HIS A 325 -5.80 6.41 11.16
N ARG A 326 -6.70 7.40 11.35
CA ARG A 326 -7.36 7.67 12.64
C ARG A 326 -8.31 6.54 13.01
N ASP A 327 -9.09 6.08 12.03
CA ASP A 327 -10.01 4.97 12.24
C ASP A 327 -9.27 3.68 12.58
N LEU A 328 -8.10 3.44 11.96
CA LEU A 328 -7.22 2.32 12.30
C LEU A 328 -6.73 2.40 13.74
N ALA A 329 -6.34 3.58 14.23
CA ALA A 329 -5.91 3.75 15.62
C ALA A 329 -7.07 3.50 16.61
N GLU A 330 -8.29 3.98 16.30
CA GLU A 330 -9.48 3.74 17.13
C GLU A 330 -9.86 2.25 17.17
N VAL A 331 -9.77 1.57 16.02
CA VAL A 331 -10.01 0.12 15.92
C VAL A 331 -8.92 -0.67 16.65
N ALA A 332 -7.65 -0.28 16.51
CA ALA A 332 -6.53 -0.93 17.18
C ALA A 332 -6.68 -0.84 18.71
N ASP A 333 -7.02 0.33 19.26
CA ASP A 333 -7.26 0.51 20.70
C ASP A 333 -8.42 -0.36 21.21
N ALA A 334 -9.47 -0.53 20.39
CA ALA A 334 -10.63 -1.36 20.75
C ALA A 334 -10.37 -2.87 20.67
N VAL A 335 -9.59 -3.33 19.69
CA VAL A 335 -9.49 -4.75 19.33
C VAL A 335 -8.23 -5.41 19.89
N LEU A 336 -7.10 -4.70 19.94
CA LEU A 336 -5.79 -5.29 20.28
C LEU A 336 -5.51 -5.32 21.78
N GLY A 337 -6.37 -4.68 22.57
CA GLY A 337 -6.24 -4.60 24.02
C GLY A 337 -5.22 -3.55 24.47
N THR A 338 -5.05 -3.42 25.78
CA THR A 338 -4.14 -2.41 26.35
C THR A 338 -2.68 -2.78 26.08
N PRO A 339 -1.87 -1.86 25.52
CA PRO A 339 -0.44 -2.08 25.36
C PRO A 339 0.24 -2.45 26.68
N ILE A 340 1.15 -3.41 26.62
CA ILE A 340 1.95 -3.90 27.75
C ILE A 340 3.43 -3.60 27.51
N ALA A 341 4.25 -3.62 28.56
CA ALA A 341 5.70 -3.55 28.37
C ALA A 341 6.18 -4.76 27.56
N CYS A 342 7.00 -4.53 26.54
CA CYS A 342 7.55 -5.62 25.74
C CYS A 342 8.39 -6.58 26.59
N PRO A 343 8.53 -7.86 26.20
CA PRO A 343 9.26 -8.87 26.98
C PRO A 343 10.73 -8.55 27.25
N ASP A 344 11.36 -7.77 26.38
CA ASP A 344 12.74 -7.29 26.51
C ASP A 344 12.89 -6.08 27.46
N GLY A 345 11.77 -5.51 27.92
CA GLY A 345 11.72 -4.41 28.86
C GLY A 345 11.83 -3.02 28.21
N GLU A 346 11.85 -2.94 26.89
CA GLU A 346 11.91 -1.70 26.13
C GLU A 346 10.57 -1.45 25.41
N GLY A 347 10.02 -0.24 25.51
CA GLY A 347 8.79 0.15 24.82
C GLY A 347 7.52 -0.64 25.19
N THR A 348 6.47 -0.42 24.40
CA THR A 348 5.18 -1.11 24.50
C THR A 348 4.90 -2.03 23.31
N CYS A 349 4.27 -3.16 23.59
CA CYS A 349 3.84 -4.19 22.65
C CYS A 349 2.36 -4.57 22.94
N TYR A 350 1.71 -5.26 22.02
CA TYR A 350 0.38 -5.82 22.28
C TYR A 350 0.46 -7.22 22.91
N PRO A 351 -0.56 -7.66 23.67
CA PRO A 351 -0.56 -8.98 24.27
C PRO A 351 -0.61 -10.11 23.23
N ALA A 352 0.44 -10.94 23.15
CA ALA A 352 0.51 -12.06 22.19
C ALA A 352 -0.58 -13.14 22.35
N ALA A 353 -1.09 -13.33 23.57
CA ALA A 353 -2.01 -14.43 23.87
C ALA A 353 -3.47 -14.14 23.49
N ASP A 354 -3.82 -12.89 23.20
CA ASP A 354 -5.22 -12.45 23.05
C ASP A 354 -5.38 -11.42 21.91
N HIS A 355 -4.92 -11.79 20.72
CA HIS A 355 -4.74 -10.88 19.60
C HIS A 355 -5.44 -11.39 18.32
N PRO A 356 -6.75 -11.13 18.16
CA PRO A 356 -7.57 -11.73 17.09
C PRO A 356 -7.08 -11.38 15.67
N ILE A 357 -6.53 -10.18 15.44
CA ILE A 357 -6.01 -9.80 14.12
C ILE A 357 -4.82 -10.68 13.71
N ALA A 358 -3.81 -10.78 14.57
CA ALA A 358 -2.69 -11.70 14.38
C ALA A 358 -3.10 -13.19 14.36
N ASP A 359 -4.21 -13.58 15.01
CA ASP A 359 -4.70 -14.97 14.93
C ASP A 359 -5.26 -15.25 13.52
N VAL A 360 -6.02 -14.30 12.96
CA VAL A 360 -6.47 -14.36 11.56
C VAL A 360 -5.29 -14.35 10.60
N ALA A 361 -4.35 -13.41 10.75
CA ALA A 361 -3.18 -13.31 9.89
C ALA A 361 -2.37 -14.61 9.89
N PHE A 362 -2.10 -15.16 11.08
CA PHE A 362 -1.40 -16.44 11.24
C PHE A 362 -2.08 -17.57 10.45
N LEU A 363 -3.40 -17.70 10.56
CA LEU A 363 -4.18 -18.73 9.86
C LEU A 363 -4.23 -18.51 8.35
N LEU A 364 -4.31 -17.26 7.88
CA LEU A 364 -4.25 -16.94 6.45
C LEU A 364 -2.90 -17.33 5.84
N PHE A 365 -1.79 -17.16 6.58
CA PHE A 365 -0.48 -17.65 6.13
C PHE A 365 -0.36 -19.18 6.16
N GLU A 366 -0.93 -19.86 7.17
CA GLU A 366 -1.00 -21.34 7.14
C GLU A 366 -1.78 -21.83 5.91
N VAL A 367 -2.87 -21.14 5.55
CA VAL A 367 -3.63 -21.42 4.33
C VAL A 367 -2.79 -21.14 3.09
N ALA A 368 -2.11 -20.00 3.01
CA ALA A 368 -1.26 -19.66 1.87
C ALA A 368 -0.10 -20.67 1.68
N GLY A 369 0.37 -21.31 2.76
CA GLY A 369 1.40 -22.35 2.72
C GLY A 369 0.94 -23.69 2.11
N ASP A 370 -0.36 -23.86 1.88
CA ASP A 370 -0.93 -25.06 1.26
C ASP A 370 -0.63 -25.12 -0.25
N PRO A 371 -0.30 -26.30 -0.82
CA PRO A 371 -0.04 -26.44 -2.25
C PRO A 371 -1.20 -26.03 -3.16
N ALA A 372 -2.45 -26.25 -2.74
CA ALA A 372 -3.61 -25.85 -3.53
C ALA A 372 -3.77 -24.32 -3.51
N ALA A 373 -3.57 -23.69 -2.35
CA ALA A 373 -3.61 -22.22 -2.23
C ALA A 373 -2.53 -21.53 -3.07
N ARG A 374 -1.31 -22.09 -3.10
CA ARG A 374 -0.24 -21.65 -4.03
C ARG A 374 -0.71 -21.65 -5.48
N THR A 375 -1.35 -22.75 -5.90
CA THR A 375 -1.84 -22.92 -7.26
C THR A 375 -2.93 -21.90 -7.61
N LEU A 376 -3.81 -21.59 -6.65
CA LEU A 376 -4.79 -20.52 -6.80
C LEU A 376 -4.13 -19.15 -7.01
N VAL A 377 -3.11 -18.81 -6.22
CA VAL A 377 -2.36 -17.55 -6.35
C VAL A 377 -1.66 -17.46 -7.71
N GLU A 378 -1.00 -18.53 -8.15
CA GLU A 378 -0.39 -18.62 -9.48
C GLU A 378 -1.41 -18.31 -10.58
N THR A 379 -2.66 -18.71 -10.39
CA THR A 379 -3.65 -18.59 -11.45
C THR A 379 -4.44 -17.30 -11.41
N LEU A 380 -4.63 -16.71 -10.24
CA LEU A 380 -5.03 -15.31 -10.15
C LEU A 380 -3.99 -14.42 -10.83
N ALA A 381 -2.69 -14.74 -10.71
CA ALA A 381 -1.64 -14.03 -11.44
C ALA A 381 -1.79 -14.21 -12.96
N VAL A 382 -2.05 -15.43 -13.45
CA VAL A 382 -2.32 -15.68 -14.87
C VAL A 382 -3.57 -14.93 -15.36
N LEU A 383 -4.65 -14.93 -14.59
CA LEU A 383 -5.88 -14.18 -14.93
C LEU A 383 -5.59 -12.68 -15.07
N LEU A 384 -4.88 -12.08 -14.10
CA LEU A 384 -4.52 -10.66 -14.12
C LEU A 384 -3.58 -10.30 -15.28
N GLU A 385 -2.72 -11.23 -15.70
CA GLU A 385 -1.76 -11.02 -16.80
C GLU A 385 -2.37 -11.27 -18.18
N GLU A 386 -3.16 -12.34 -18.36
CA GLU A 386 -3.66 -12.81 -19.66
C GLU A 386 -5.04 -12.23 -20.00
N ASP A 387 -5.91 -12.01 -19.01
CA ASP A 387 -7.26 -11.46 -19.19
C ASP A 387 -7.62 -10.43 -18.08
N PRO A 388 -6.96 -9.25 -18.08
CA PRO A 388 -7.22 -8.20 -17.09
C PRO A 388 -8.64 -7.63 -17.20
N GLU A 389 -9.32 -7.79 -18.34
CA GLU A 389 -10.70 -7.35 -18.51
C GLU A 389 -11.66 -8.24 -17.71
N LEU A 390 -11.53 -9.57 -17.85
CA LEU A 390 -12.31 -10.50 -17.03
C LEU A 390 -11.97 -10.37 -15.54
N ALA A 391 -10.69 -10.12 -15.20
CA ALA A 391 -10.30 -9.86 -13.82
C ALA A 391 -11.02 -8.63 -13.23
N GLU A 392 -11.11 -7.54 -14.00
CA GLU A 392 -11.85 -6.34 -13.61
C GLU A 392 -13.35 -6.61 -13.47
N ASP A 393 -13.95 -7.32 -14.43
CA ASP A 393 -15.38 -7.65 -14.42
C ASP A 393 -15.74 -8.55 -13.22
N VAL A 394 -14.86 -9.47 -12.81
CA VAL A 394 -15.00 -10.26 -11.58
C VAL A 394 -14.91 -9.37 -10.33
N LEU A 395 -13.97 -8.42 -10.27
CA LEU A 395 -13.87 -7.49 -9.15
C LEU A 395 -15.09 -6.57 -9.04
N VAL A 396 -15.63 -6.10 -10.17
CA VAL A 396 -16.90 -5.36 -10.24
C VAL A 396 -18.06 -6.22 -9.76
N ALA A 397 -18.12 -7.49 -10.16
CA ALA A 397 -19.14 -8.41 -9.68
C ALA A 397 -19.07 -8.61 -8.16
N VAL A 398 -17.86 -8.74 -7.60
CA VAL A 398 -17.65 -8.77 -6.15
C VAL A 398 -18.11 -7.46 -5.49
N GLY A 399 -17.78 -6.31 -6.08
CA GLY A 399 -18.25 -5.00 -5.66
C GLY A 399 -19.78 -4.91 -5.60
N ASN A 400 -20.47 -5.34 -6.65
CA ASN A 400 -21.93 -5.35 -6.73
C ASN A 400 -22.57 -6.25 -5.66
N VAL A 401 -21.93 -7.39 -5.32
CA VAL A 401 -22.36 -8.22 -4.18
C VAL A 401 -22.20 -7.44 -2.87
N ILE A 402 -21.03 -6.84 -2.63
CA ILE A 402 -20.78 -6.06 -1.41
C ILE A 402 -21.81 -4.93 -1.27
N GLU A 403 -22.03 -4.13 -2.33
CA GLU A 403 -23.01 -3.04 -2.33
C GLU A 403 -24.44 -3.55 -2.07
N ALA A 404 -24.82 -4.69 -2.65
CA ALA A 404 -26.12 -5.30 -2.41
C ALA A 404 -26.31 -5.73 -0.94
N PHE A 405 -25.26 -6.25 -0.29
CA PHE A 405 -25.27 -6.60 1.13
C PHE A 405 -25.24 -5.36 2.03
N GLU A 406 -24.43 -4.34 1.72
CA GLU A 406 -24.40 -3.06 2.45
C GLU A 406 -25.73 -2.31 2.38
N GLY A 407 -26.46 -2.42 1.26
CA GLY A 407 -27.82 -1.90 1.10
C GLY A 407 -28.88 -2.68 1.89
N SER A 408 -28.53 -3.85 2.42
CA SER A 408 -29.42 -4.69 3.23
C SER A 408 -29.36 -4.32 4.72
N THR A 409 -30.15 -5.00 5.55
CA THR A 409 -30.04 -4.86 7.02
C THR A 409 -28.90 -5.67 7.62
N LEU A 410 -28.18 -6.47 6.81
CA LEU A 410 -27.01 -7.24 7.23
C LEU A 410 -25.75 -6.45 6.95
N SER A 411 -24.97 -6.20 8.00
CA SER A 411 -23.57 -5.80 7.84
C SER A 411 -22.68 -7.04 7.74
N LEU A 412 -21.57 -6.95 6.99
CA LEU A 412 -20.50 -7.95 7.03
C LEU A 412 -19.92 -8.15 8.44
N THR A 413 -20.15 -7.17 9.32
CA THR A 413 -19.72 -7.16 10.72
C THR A 413 -20.80 -7.74 11.64
N ASP A 414 -21.87 -8.31 11.08
CA ASP A 414 -22.93 -8.90 11.88
C ASP A 414 -22.53 -10.21 12.54
N ARG A 415 -22.58 -10.22 13.87
CA ARG A 415 -22.32 -11.44 14.66
C ARG A 415 -23.23 -12.59 14.23
N ALA A 416 -24.49 -12.32 13.90
CA ALA A 416 -25.43 -13.34 13.45
C ALA A 416 -24.99 -13.95 12.10
N LEU A 417 -24.40 -13.14 11.21
CA LEU A 417 -23.84 -13.61 9.95
C LEU A 417 -22.65 -14.54 10.18
N LEU A 418 -21.71 -14.16 11.06
CA LEU A 418 -20.57 -15.01 11.43
C LEU A 418 -21.01 -16.32 12.11
N GLU A 419 -22.01 -16.28 12.99
CA GLU A 419 -22.58 -17.47 13.62
C GLU A 419 -23.28 -18.39 12.62
N THR A 420 -23.90 -17.81 11.59
CA THR A 420 -24.52 -18.56 10.51
C THR A 420 -23.44 -19.22 9.63
N ALA A 421 -22.40 -18.47 9.26
CA ALA A 421 -21.25 -19.00 8.53
C ALA A 421 -20.57 -20.15 9.31
N GLU A 422 -20.31 -19.98 10.61
CA GLU A 422 -19.74 -21.00 11.49
C GLU A 422 -20.58 -22.29 11.50
N GLY A 423 -21.92 -22.14 11.54
CA GLY A 423 -22.85 -23.27 11.51
C GLY A 423 -22.96 -23.98 10.15
N LEU A 424 -22.60 -23.30 9.05
CA LEU A 424 -22.57 -23.87 7.71
C LEU A 424 -21.28 -24.65 7.42
N VAL A 425 -20.17 -24.36 8.11
CA VAL A 425 -18.87 -25.00 7.82
C VAL A 425 -18.91 -26.53 7.84
N PRO A 426 -19.53 -27.21 8.83
CA PRO A 426 -19.59 -28.68 8.81
C PRO A 426 -20.34 -29.24 7.60
N LEU A 427 -21.42 -28.56 7.18
CA LEU A 427 -22.18 -28.96 6.00
C LEU A 427 -21.36 -28.74 4.71
N LEU A 428 -20.58 -27.66 4.66
CA LEU A 428 -19.62 -27.45 3.58
C LEU A 428 -18.53 -28.53 3.59
N ALA A 429 -18.00 -28.92 4.76
CA ALA A 429 -17.03 -30.00 4.87
C ALA A 429 -17.55 -31.30 4.24
N ASP A 430 -18.80 -31.67 4.52
CA ASP A 430 -19.46 -32.83 3.93
C ASP A 430 -19.67 -32.70 2.40
N VAL A 431 -19.97 -31.50 1.90
CA VAL A 431 -20.08 -31.22 0.45
C VAL A 431 -18.73 -31.41 -0.24
N PHE A 432 -17.65 -30.93 0.37
CA PHE A 432 -16.29 -30.98 -0.18
C PHE A 432 -15.58 -32.32 0.10
N ALA A 433 -16.16 -33.19 0.93
CA ALA A 433 -15.66 -34.53 1.18
C ALA A 433 -15.69 -35.40 -0.08
N LEU A 434 -14.70 -36.27 -0.22
CA LEU A 434 -14.68 -37.24 -1.31
C LEU A 434 -15.82 -38.26 -1.13
N PRO A 435 -16.58 -38.58 -2.18
CA PRO A 435 -17.62 -39.59 -2.11
C PRO A 435 -17.01 -40.94 -1.69
N ALA A 436 -17.75 -41.72 -0.89
CA ALA A 436 -17.31 -43.06 -0.44
C ALA A 436 -17.01 -44.03 -1.60
N SER A 437 -17.47 -43.72 -2.81
CA SER A 437 -17.24 -44.46 -4.06
C SER A 437 -15.96 -44.08 -4.81
N GLY A 438 -15.21 -43.05 -4.37
CA GLY A 438 -13.96 -42.61 -4.97
C GLY A 438 -14.11 -41.75 -6.25
N GLY A 439 -15.17 -40.94 -6.33
CA GLY A 439 -15.47 -40.02 -7.44
C GLY A 439 -14.94 -38.60 -7.24
N ALA A 440 -15.28 -37.69 -8.16
CA ALA A 440 -15.03 -36.25 -8.01
C ALA A 440 -15.83 -35.67 -6.84
N ARG A 441 -15.30 -34.63 -6.19
CA ARG A 441 -16.01 -33.90 -5.14
C ARG A 441 -17.24 -33.20 -5.73
N THR A 442 -18.29 -33.04 -4.93
CA THR A 442 -19.56 -32.46 -5.39
C THR A 442 -19.44 -31.05 -5.96
N PRO A 443 -18.62 -30.14 -5.40
CA PRO A 443 -18.35 -28.84 -5.99
C PRO A 443 -17.77 -28.92 -7.41
N ARG A 444 -16.86 -29.87 -7.66
CA ARG A 444 -16.28 -30.05 -8.99
C ARG A 444 -17.33 -30.48 -10.01
N LEU A 445 -18.28 -31.32 -9.59
CA LEU A 445 -19.43 -31.74 -10.40
C LEU A 445 -20.47 -30.64 -10.55
N LEU A 446 -20.61 -29.73 -9.57
CA LEU A 446 -21.43 -28.54 -9.71
C LEU A 446 -20.83 -27.61 -10.78
N LEU A 447 -19.51 -27.41 -10.77
CA LEU A 447 -18.82 -26.64 -11.81
C LEU A 447 -18.97 -27.29 -13.19
N ASP A 448 -18.80 -28.62 -13.30
CA ASP A 448 -19.08 -29.36 -14.54
C ASP A 448 -20.53 -29.20 -14.98
N ALA A 449 -21.49 -29.33 -14.06
CA ALA A 449 -22.90 -29.22 -14.39
C ALA A 449 -23.26 -27.80 -14.86
N ILE A 450 -22.69 -26.77 -14.22
CA ILE A 450 -22.84 -25.37 -14.63
C ILE A 450 -22.31 -25.19 -16.07
N ALA A 451 -21.10 -25.68 -16.35
CA ALA A 451 -20.52 -25.59 -17.68
C ALA A 451 -21.25 -26.44 -18.73
N GLU A 452 -21.74 -27.63 -18.37
CA GLU A 452 -22.51 -28.52 -19.25
C GLU A 452 -23.90 -27.95 -19.58
N LEU A 453 -24.52 -27.22 -18.65
CA LEU A 453 -25.81 -26.55 -18.86
C LEU A 453 -25.69 -25.36 -19.81
N GLY A 454 -24.52 -24.71 -19.90
CA GLY A 454 -24.23 -23.65 -20.87
C GLY A 454 -25.26 -22.52 -20.80
N ASP A 455 -25.92 -22.22 -21.93
CA ASP A 455 -26.95 -21.17 -22.02
C ASP A 455 -28.11 -21.40 -21.03
N ASP A 456 -28.50 -22.65 -20.75
CA ASP A 456 -29.58 -22.97 -19.79
C ASP A 456 -29.15 -22.68 -18.33
N ALA A 457 -27.84 -22.67 -18.03
CA ALA A 457 -27.29 -22.30 -16.72
C ALA A 457 -27.28 -20.77 -16.53
N ARG A 458 -27.14 -19.99 -17.61
CA ARG A 458 -27.17 -18.53 -17.55
C ARG A 458 -28.56 -17.97 -17.21
N ASP A 459 -29.61 -18.75 -17.44
CA ASP A 459 -30.99 -18.40 -17.03
C ASP A 459 -31.27 -18.71 -15.55
N PHE A 460 -30.45 -19.54 -14.88
CA PHE A 460 -30.65 -19.97 -13.48
C PHE A 460 -30.69 -18.82 -12.47
N PRO A 461 -29.81 -17.80 -12.51
CA PRO A 461 -29.90 -16.64 -11.62
C PRO A 461 -31.26 -15.94 -11.73
N GLY A 462 -31.77 -15.77 -12.96
CA GLY A 462 -33.10 -15.19 -13.20
C GLY A 462 -34.21 -16.04 -12.58
N GLU A 463 -34.15 -17.38 -12.70
CA GLU A 463 -35.11 -18.28 -12.05
C GLU A 463 -35.05 -18.19 -10.52
N LEU A 464 -33.85 -18.14 -9.95
CA LEU A 464 -33.64 -17.96 -8.51
C LEU A 464 -34.19 -16.61 -8.03
N GLN A 465 -33.94 -15.54 -8.77
CA GLN A 465 -34.45 -14.21 -8.46
C GLN A 465 -35.99 -14.20 -8.42
N LEU A 466 -36.65 -14.85 -9.39
CA LEU A 466 -38.11 -14.91 -9.42
C LEU A 466 -38.72 -15.53 -8.16
N ILE A 467 -38.12 -16.62 -7.66
CA ILE A 467 -38.61 -17.31 -6.46
C ILE A 467 -38.20 -16.62 -5.16
N VAL A 468 -37.19 -15.75 -5.20
CA VAL A 468 -36.84 -14.84 -4.11
C VAL A 468 -37.83 -13.69 -4.05
N ASP A 469 -38.11 -13.03 -5.17
CA ASP A 469 -38.88 -11.79 -5.20
C ASP A 469 -40.39 -11.98 -5.06
N HIS A 470 -40.90 -13.18 -5.30
CA HIS A 470 -42.35 -13.45 -5.33
C HIS A 470 -42.75 -14.58 -4.38
N HIS A 471 -43.85 -14.38 -3.65
CA HIS A 471 -44.47 -15.43 -2.83
C HIS A 471 -45.60 -16.17 -3.56
N ASP A 472 -46.12 -15.60 -4.65
CA ASP A 472 -47.11 -16.22 -5.52
C ASP A 472 -46.75 -15.95 -6.99
N LEU A 473 -46.43 -17.01 -7.74
CA LEU A 473 -46.02 -16.94 -9.13
C LEU A 473 -47.17 -17.38 -10.04
N TYR A 474 -47.68 -16.48 -10.87
CA TYR A 474 -48.80 -16.78 -11.76
C TYR A 474 -48.32 -17.28 -13.12
N LYS A 475 -48.74 -18.48 -13.52
CA LYS A 475 -48.63 -18.99 -14.90
C LYS A 475 -50.01 -19.10 -15.56
N ALA A 476 -50.11 -18.67 -16.82
CA ALA A 476 -51.35 -18.77 -17.58
C ALA A 476 -51.65 -20.23 -17.97
N ASP A 477 -50.63 -20.96 -18.39
CA ASP A 477 -50.65 -22.40 -18.64
C ASP A 477 -49.77 -23.09 -17.58
N GLU A 478 -50.42 -23.67 -16.56
CA GLU A 478 -49.77 -24.45 -15.50
C GLU A 478 -48.87 -25.57 -16.11
N CYS A 479 -47.71 -25.81 -15.50
CA CYS A 479 -46.77 -26.87 -15.92
C CYS A 479 -46.17 -26.70 -17.32
N SER A 480 -46.16 -25.48 -17.84
CA SER A 480 -45.46 -25.12 -19.06
C SER A 480 -44.04 -24.62 -18.77
N ALA A 481 -43.18 -24.71 -19.79
CA ALA A 481 -41.85 -24.09 -19.79
C ALA A 481 -41.90 -22.56 -19.97
N GLU A 482 -43.09 -21.95 -20.03
CA GLU A 482 -43.22 -20.49 -20.10
C GLU A 482 -42.86 -19.88 -18.73
N MET A 483 -42.25 -18.70 -18.74
CA MET A 483 -41.99 -17.95 -17.50
C MET A 483 -43.29 -17.45 -16.85
N PRO A 484 -43.32 -17.28 -15.52
CA PRO A 484 -44.44 -16.63 -14.82
C PRO A 484 -44.73 -15.21 -15.34
N ASP A 485 -46.00 -14.82 -15.35
CA ASP A 485 -46.42 -13.44 -15.66
C ASP A 485 -46.26 -12.56 -14.42
N LEU A 486 -45.13 -11.85 -14.35
CA LEU A 486 -44.76 -10.99 -13.22
C LEU A 486 -45.77 -9.88 -12.94
N GLY A 487 -46.54 -9.44 -13.94
CA GLY A 487 -47.60 -8.44 -13.76
C GLY A 487 -48.82 -8.98 -13.00
N ARG A 488 -48.91 -10.31 -12.84
CA ARG A 488 -49.98 -11.02 -12.14
C ARG A 488 -49.48 -11.83 -10.94
N SER A 489 -48.17 -12.06 -10.85
CA SER A 489 -47.51 -12.57 -9.65
C SER A 489 -47.56 -11.54 -8.51
N THR A 490 -47.42 -12.03 -7.27
CA THR A 490 -47.43 -11.16 -6.08
C THR A 490 -46.01 -11.09 -5.48
N PRO A 491 -45.42 -9.88 -5.37
CA PRO A 491 -44.08 -9.71 -4.82
C PRO A 491 -44.07 -9.91 -3.30
N VAL A 492 -42.92 -10.31 -2.77
CA VAL A 492 -42.62 -10.36 -1.34
C VAL A 492 -42.39 -8.94 -0.84
N ASP A 493 -42.96 -8.61 0.32
CA ASP A 493 -42.67 -7.36 1.03
C ASP A 493 -41.68 -7.67 2.17
N TYR A 494 -40.37 -7.54 1.91
CA TYR A 494 -39.33 -7.85 2.91
C TYR A 494 -39.34 -6.91 4.12
N GLU A 495 -40.04 -5.76 4.07
CA GLU A 495 -40.26 -4.89 5.23
C GLU A 495 -41.33 -5.46 6.19
N ARG A 496 -42.04 -6.52 5.77
CA ARG A 496 -43.08 -7.19 6.56
C ARG A 496 -42.58 -8.51 7.12
N PRO A 497 -43.08 -8.91 8.31
CA PRO A 497 -42.88 -10.26 8.83
C PRO A 497 -43.35 -11.33 7.85
N ARG A 498 -42.77 -12.54 7.98
CA ARG A 498 -43.09 -13.73 7.17
C ARG A 498 -44.58 -14.05 7.16
N TYR A 499 -45.27 -13.77 8.26
CA TYR A 499 -46.73 -13.79 8.34
C TYR A 499 -47.26 -12.49 8.91
N TYR A 500 -48.23 -11.88 8.23
CA TYR A 500 -48.88 -10.68 8.73
C TYR A 500 -50.38 -10.69 8.47
N THR A 501 -51.11 -9.76 9.07
CA THR A 501 -52.55 -9.61 8.83
C THR A 501 -52.83 -8.33 8.05
N SER A 502 -53.45 -8.46 6.88
CA SER A 502 -53.91 -7.34 6.06
C SER A 502 -55.42 -7.38 5.92
N GLY A 503 -56.12 -6.33 6.34
CA GLY A 503 -57.59 -6.28 6.26
C GLY A 503 -58.33 -7.38 7.04
N GLY A 504 -57.69 -7.97 8.06
CA GLY A 504 -58.25 -9.09 8.83
C GLY A 504 -58.04 -10.47 8.21
N ILE A 505 -57.27 -10.55 7.12
CA ILE A 505 -56.88 -11.79 6.44
C ILE A 505 -55.41 -12.06 6.76
N ALA A 506 -55.08 -13.29 7.14
CA ALA A 506 -53.70 -13.72 7.28
C ALA A 506 -53.06 -13.81 5.89
N VAL A 507 -51.91 -13.16 5.73
CA VAL A 507 -51.10 -13.14 4.51
C VAL A 507 -49.82 -13.91 4.80
N ASP A 508 -49.53 -14.89 3.97
CA ASP A 508 -48.23 -15.56 3.90
C ASP A 508 -47.33 -14.72 3.00
N ASN A 509 -46.23 -14.23 3.54
CA ASN A 509 -45.27 -13.33 2.90
C ASN A 509 -43.89 -13.99 2.79
N ARG A 510 -43.85 -15.33 2.87
CA ARG A 510 -42.66 -16.12 2.58
C ARG A 510 -42.45 -16.14 1.07
N SER A 511 -41.25 -15.85 0.58
CA SER A 511 -40.90 -16.04 -0.83
C SER A 511 -41.15 -17.49 -1.27
N ALA A 512 -41.31 -17.72 -2.56
CA ALA A 512 -41.46 -19.07 -3.09
C ALA A 512 -40.26 -19.95 -2.71
N LEU A 513 -39.05 -19.38 -2.66
CA LEU A 513 -37.85 -20.05 -2.15
C LEU A 513 -38.01 -20.47 -0.68
N GLU A 514 -38.40 -19.54 0.20
CA GLU A 514 -38.64 -19.85 1.62
C GLU A 514 -39.68 -20.95 1.80
N GLN A 515 -40.77 -20.90 1.01
CA GLN A 515 -41.81 -21.92 1.02
C GLN A 515 -41.28 -23.28 0.61
N VAL A 516 -40.51 -23.38 -0.49
CA VAL A 516 -39.93 -24.65 -0.95
C VAL A 516 -38.98 -25.26 0.09
N ILE A 517 -38.11 -24.44 0.68
CA ILE A 517 -37.11 -24.91 1.64
C ILE A 517 -37.79 -25.46 2.91
N GLU A 518 -38.72 -24.71 3.49
CA GLU A 518 -39.39 -25.15 4.71
C GLU A 518 -40.28 -26.36 4.51
N LEU A 519 -40.88 -26.46 3.33
CA LEU A 519 -41.70 -27.59 2.94
C LEU A 519 -40.86 -28.86 2.87
N LEU A 520 -39.67 -28.80 2.26
CA LEU A 520 -38.75 -29.93 2.21
C LEU A 520 -38.27 -30.33 3.61
N ASP A 521 -38.00 -29.37 4.51
CA ASP A 521 -37.66 -29.66 5.91
C ASP A 521 -38.83 -30.33 6.66
N VAL A 522 -40.08 -29.87 6.47
CA VAL A 522 -41.27 -30.52 7.07
C VAL A 522 -41.50 -31.92 6.48
N ALA A 523 -41.16 -32.11 5.20
CA ALA A 523 -41.23 -33.38 4.51
C ALA A 523 -40.03 -34.30 4.82
N ASP A 524 -39.02 -33.84 5.55
CA ASP A 524 -37.91 -34.68 5.99
C ASP A 524 -38.31 -35.55 7.20
N CYS A 525 -39.23 -36.47 6.95
CA CYS A 525 -39.82 -37.33 7.96
C CYS A 525 -40.11 -38.72 7.43
N GLY A 526 -40.20 -39.65 8.37
CA GLY A 526 -40.66 -41.01 8.15
C GLY A 526 -39.73 -41.87 7.28
N ASP A 527 -40.03 -43.17 7.21
CA ASP A 527 -39.30 -44.13 6.40
C ASP A 527 -40.19 -44.62 5.26
N VAL A 528 -39.88 -44.23 4.02
CA VAL A 528 -40.66 -44.67 2.86
C VAL A 528 -40.38 -46.17 2.59
N PRO A 529 -41.38 -47.07 2.64
CA PRO A 529 -41.14 -48.53 2.74
C PRO A 529 -40.40 -49.20 1.57
N PHE A 530 -40.24 -48.51 0.45
CA PHE A 530 -39.60 -49.03 -0.77
C PHE A 530 -38.34 -48.25 -1.18
N SER A 531 -37.97 -47.20 -0.44
CA SER A 531 -36.79 -46.38 -0.73
C SER A 531 -35.53 -46.84 0.02
N GLY A 532 -35.66 -47.81 0.94
CA GLY A 532 -34.54 -48.26 1.78
C GLY A 532 -34.30 -47.34 2.97
N ASP A 533 -35.37 -47.07 3.74
CA ASP A 533 -35.37 -46.23 4.95
C ASP A 533 -35.00 -44.76 4.65
N GLN A 534 -35.41 -44.24 3.48
CA GLN A 534 -35.23 -42.83 3.11
C GLN A 534 -36.48 -42.01 3.42
N THR A 535 -36.29 -40.73 3.74
CA THR A 535 -37.36 -39.79 4.09
C THR A 535 -38.21 -39.37 2.90
N VAL A 536 -39.37 -38.76 3.17
CA VAL A 536 -40.25 -38.24 2.12
C VAL A 536 -39.54 -37.16 1.28
N ALA A 537 -38.81 -36.24 1.91
CA ALA A 537 -37.98 -35.24 1.22
C ALA A 537 -36.95 -35.88 0.28
N TYR A 538 -36.24 -36.92 0.73
CA TYR A 538 -35.29 -37.65 -0.10
C TYR A 538 -35.93 -38.22 -1.35
N VAL A 539 -37.06 -38.89 -1.21
CA VAL A 539 -37.77 -39.51 -2.34
C VAL A 539 -38.28 -38.44 -3.32
N ILE A 540 -38.71 -37.28 -2.83
CA ILE A 540 -39.12 -36.16 -3.68
C ILE A 540 -37.92 -35.61 -4.47
N LEU A 541 -36.77 -35.36 -3.84
CA LEU A 541 -35.56 -34.89 -4.51
C LEU A 541 -35.00 -35.93 -5.51
N ASP A 542 -35.01 -37.21 -5.13
CA ASP A 542 -34.61 -38.31 -6.01
C ASP A 542 -35.48 -38.38 -7.27
N MET A 543 -36.79 -38.18 -7.12
CA MET A 543 -37.71 -38.09 -8.24
C MET A 543 -37.52 -36.82 -9.05
N LEU A 544 -37.24 -35.66 -8.43
CA LEU A 544 -37.00 -34.38 -9.11
C LEU A 544 -35.76 -34.43 -10.02
N ALA A 545 -34.69 -35.06 -9.57
CA ALA A 545 -33.44 -35.19 -10.33
C ALA A 545 -33.66 -35.83 -11.73
N ASP A 546 -34.64 -36.74 -11.85
CA ASP A 546 -34.95 -37.44 -13.10
C ASP A 546 -35.97 -36.69 -14.00
N ARG A 547 -36.35 -35.46 -13.65
CA ARG A 547 -37.40 -34.70 -14.34
C ARG A 547 -36.86 -33.53 -15.13
N SER A 548 -37.70 -33.05 -16.05
CA SER A 548 -37.57 -31.77 -16.75
C SER A 548 -38.60 -30.78 -16.22
N PRO A 549 -38.42 -29.46 -16.41
CA PRO A 549 -39.37 -28.43 -15.97
C PRO A 549 -40.83 -28.75 -16.31
N SER A 550 -41.09 -29.16 -17.57
CA SER A 550 -42.43 -29.54 -18.05
C SER A 550 -43.06 -30.78 -17.39
N THR A 551 -42.31 -31.53 -16.59
CA THR A 551 -42.72 -32.80 -15.96
C THR A 551 -42.68 -32.78 -14.44
N VAL A 552 -42.14 -31.73 -13.84
CA VAL A 552 -41.96 -31.56 -12.39
C VAL A 552 -43.29 -31.52 -11.65
N CYS A 553 -44.33 -30.94 -12.24
CA CYS A 553 -45.69 -30.96 -11.68
C CYS A 553 -46.24 -32.35 -11.35
N SER A 554 -45.80 -33.38 -12.08
CA SER A 554 -46.25 -34.76 -11.86
C SER A 554 -45.52 -35.47 -10.73
N VAL A 555 -44.50 -34.84 -10.12
CA VAL A 555 -43.67 -35.45 -9.07
C VAL A 555 -44.50 -35.79 -7.85
N ILE A 556 -45.37 -34.88 -7.40
CA ILE A 556 -46.25 -35.13 -6.25
C ILE A 556 -47.24 -36.26 -6.53
N ASP A 557 -47.92 -36.24 -7.67
CA ASP A 557 -48.81 -37.33 -8.09
C ASP A 557 -48.09 -38.68 -8.19
N THR A 558 -46.83 -38.66 -8.68
CA THR A 558 -46.00 -39.86 -8.78
C THR A 558 -45.63 -40.40 -7.40
N PHE A 559 -45.22 -39.51 -6.49
CA PHE A 559 -44.87 -39.85 -5.11
C PHE A 559 -46.07 -40.43 -4.36
N LEU A 560 -47.23 -39.75 -4.41
CA LEU A 560 -48.47 -40.21 -3.77
C LEU A 560 -48.90 -41.58 -4.32
N GLY A 561 -48.80 -41.77 -5.65
CA GLY A 561 -49.05 -43.07 -6.27
C GLY A 561 -48.09 -44.17 -5.80
N ALA A 562 -46.84 -43.84 -5.46
CA ALA A 562 -45.83 -44.79 -5.01
C ALA A 562 -46.07 -45.27 -3.57
N ILE A 563 -46.63 -44.44 -2.69
CA ILE A 563 -47.02 -44.82 -1.31
C ILE A 563 -48.43 -45.47 -1.22
N ASP A 564 -48.91 -46.06 -2.33
CA ASP A 564 -50.20 -46.75 -2.47
C ASP A 564 -51.43 -45.85 -2.20
N VAL A 565 -51.29 -44.54 -2.40
CA VAL A 565 -52.41 -43.62 -2.39
C VAL A 565 -53.01 -43.54 -3.79
N VAL A 566 -54.29 -43.92 -3.92
CA VAL A 566 -55.00 -43.88 -5.21
C VAL A 566 -55.07 -42.43 -5.70
N PRO A 567 -54.77 -42.14 -6.98
CA PRO A 567 -54.93 -40.80 -7.55
C PRO A 567 -56.35 -40.24 -7.29
N GLY A 568 -56.42 -39.04 -6.70
CA GLY A 568 -57.68 -38.42 -6.26
C GLY A 568 -58.20 -38.89 -4.89
N ALA A 569 -57.37 -39.55 -4.08
CA ALA A 569 -57.68 -39.80 -2.68
C ALA A 569 -57.79 -38.48 -1.90
N GLY A 570 -58.73 -38.40 -0.96
CA GLY A 570 -58.88 -37.20 -0.12
C GLY A 570 -57.76 -37.10 0.91
N ASP A 571 -57.53 -35.88 1.41
CA ASP A 571 -56.44 -35.50 2.35
C ASP A 571 -56.30 -36.41 3.54
N TRP A 572 -57.43 -36.85 4.07
CA TRP A 572 -57.46 -37.79 5.18
C TRP A 572 -56.76 -39.11 4.84
N VAL A 573 -56.88 -39.62 3.61
CA VAL A 573 -56.19 -40.85 3.18
C VAL A 573 -54.69 -40.61 3.06
N VAL A 574 -54.28 -39.49 2.48
CA VAL A 574 -52.86 -39.12 2.34
C VAL A 574 -52.21 -38.92 3.72
N ALA A 575 -52.88 -38.17 4.61
CA ALA A 575 -52.41 -37.90 5.96
C ALA A 575 -52.24 -39.20 6.76
N ASN A 576 -53.21 -40.12 6.73
CA ASN A 576 -53.06 -41.40 7.42
C ASN A 576 -51.93 -42.28 6.83
N SER A 577 -51.69 -42.21 5.52
CA SER A 577 -50.57 -42.92 4.90
C SER A 577 -49.22 -42.34 5.34
N LEU A 578 -49.13 -41.01 5.46
CA LEU A 578 -47.94 -40.31 5.96
C LEU A 578 -47.72 -40.56 7.47
N ASP A 579 -48.79 -40.57 8.27
CA ASP A 579 -48.74 -40.97 9.69
C ASP A 579 -48.22 -42.41 9.84
N ALA A 580 -48.62 -43.30 8.94
CA ALA A 580 -48.23 -44.71 8.97
C ALA A 580 -46.74 -44.93 8.70
N ILE A 581 -46.08 -44.00 8.00
CA ILE A 581 -44.63 -44.03 7.76
C ILE A 581 -43.84 -43.17 8.77
N GLY A 582 -44.50 -42.55 9.74
CA GLY A 582 -43.85 -41.82 10.84
C GLY A 582 -43.80 -40.30 10.69
N CYS A 583 -44.48 -39.72 9.70
CA CYS A 583 -44.63 -38.27 9.55
C CYS A 583 -45.81 -37.72 10.38
N ASN A 584 -45.88 -36.39 10.54
CA ASN A 584 -47.12 -35.71 10.89
C ASN A 584 -47.94 -35.50 9.61
N GLY A 585 -48.79 -36.46 9.28
CA GLY A 585 -49.51 -36.50 8.01
C GLY A 585 -50.37 -35.28 7.75
N ASP A 586 -51.00 -34.70 8.77
CA ASP A 586 -51.80 -33.49 8.61
C ASP A 586 -50.93 -32.27 8.22
N ALA A 587 -49.71 -32.16 8.77
CA ALA A 587 -48.78 -31.08 8.41
C ALA A 587 -48.17 -31.31 7.02
N VAL A 588 -47.68 -32.53 6.74
CA VAL A 588 -47.02 -32.85 5.48
C VAL A 588 -48.00 -32.81 4.29
N VAL A 589 -49.29 -33.15 4.46
CA VAL A 589 -50.28 -33.00 3.37
C VAL A 589 -50.50 -31.55 2.96
N VAL A 590 -50.50 -30.62 3.92
CA VAL A 590 -50.63 -29.18 3.62
C VAL A 590 -49.42 -28.74 2.79
N GLU A 591 -48.23 -29.14 3.21
CA GLU A 591 -46.98 -28.84 2.54
C GLU A 591 -46.89 -29.48 1.13
N LEU A 592 -47.26 -30.75 0.94
CA LEU A 592 -47.25 -31.39 -0.38
C LEU A 592 -48.17 -30.70 -1.41
N ARG A 593 -49.26 -30.06 -0.96
CA ARG A 593 -50.15 -29.26 -1.83
C ARG A 593 -49.57 -27.91 -2.19
N SER A 594 -48.88 -27.28 -1.23
CA SER A 594 -48.07 -26.09 -1.51
C SER A 594 -47.00 -26.45 -2.55
N LEU A 595 -46.37 -27.62 -2.44
CA LEU A 595 -45.37 -28.12 -3.40
C LEU A 595 -45.98 -28.31 -4.79
N GLU A 596 -47.18 -28.88 -4.87
CA GLU A 596 -47.90 -29.03 -6.15
C GLU A 596 -48.16 -27.67 -6.80
N THR A 597 -48.56 -26.66 -6.01
CA THR A 597 -48.79 -25.29 -6.49
C THR A 597 -47.49 -24.63 -6.96
N LEU A 598 -46.40 -24.82 -6.20
CA LEU A 598 -45.06 -24.33 -6.53
C LEU A 598 -44.48 -25.05 -7.77
N ALA A 599 -44.77 -26.34 -7.93
CA ALA A 599 -44.42 -27.10 -9.13
C ALA A 599 -45.17 -26.56 -10.36
N GLN A 600 -46.47 -26.29 -10.22
CA GLN A 600 -47.31 -25.74 -11.28
C GLN A 600 -46.88 -24.33 -11.71
N SER A 601 -46.34 -23.54 -10.78
CA SER A 601 -45.80 -22.21 -11.04
C SER A 601 -44.36 -22.21 -11.55
N GLY A 602 -43.68 -23.36 -11.63
CA GLY A 602 -42.27 -23.49 -12.03
C GLY A 602 -41.26 -23.14 -10.93
N ALA A 603 -41.72 -22.84 -9.71
CA ALA A 603 -40.85 -22.48 -8.59
C ALA A 603 -39.98 -23.63 -8.08
N LEU A 604 -40.19 -24.87 -8.53
CA LEU A 604 -39.35 -26.03 -8.22
C LEU A 604 -38.26 -26.30 -9.25
N ASP A 605 -38.28 -25.60 -10.38
CA ASP A 605 -37.38 -25.91 -11.48
C ASP A 605 -35.90 -25.65 -11.08
N PHE A 606 -35.66 -24.69 -10.19
CA PHE A 606 -34.33 -24.39 -9.63
C PHE A 606 -33.70 -25.56 -8.84
N LEU A 607 -34.50 -26.49 -8.30
CA LEU A 607 -33.96 -27.65 -7.57
C LEU A 607 -33.49 -28.76 -8.51
N ILE A 608 -33.89 -28.75 -9.77
CA ILE A 608 -33.56 -29.83 -10.71
C ILE A 608 -32.05 -29.91 -10.95
N PRO A 609 -31.33 -28.81 -11.27
CA PRO A 609 -29.87 -28.86 -11.45
C PRO A 609 -29.16 -29.33 -10.18
N LEU A 610 -29.56 -28.83 -9.00
CA LEU A 610 -28.99 -29.22 -7.71
C LEU A 610 -29.20 -30.73 -7.45
N ALA A 611 -30.44 -31.22 -7.57
CA ALA A 611 -30.75 -32.63 -7.33
C ALA A 611 -30.02 -33.57 -8.31
N ARG A 612 -29.80 -33.15 -9.57
CA ARG A 612 -29.02 -33.91 -10.56
C ARG A 612 -27.55 -34.06 -10.21
N VAL A 613 -26.98 -33.12 -9.45
CA VAL A 613 -25.58 -33.19 -9.03
C VAL A 613 -25.42 -34.02 -7.76
N PHE A 614 -26.31 -33.86 -6.78
CA PHE A 614 -26.23 -34.57 -5.50
C PHE A 614 -26.67 -36.04 -5.59
N LYS A 615 -27.63 -36.39 -6.47
CA LYS A 615 -28.14 -37.76 -6.61
C LYS A 615 -27.07 -38.79 -7.04
N PRO A 616 -26.28 -38.57 -8.10
CA PRO A 616 -25.25 -39.54 -8.52
C PRO A 616 -24.17 -39.79 -7.46
N GLN A 617 -23.94 -38.82 -6.57
CA GLN A 617 -22.97 -38.93 -5.47
C GLN A 617 -23.54 -39.61 -4.22
N GLY A 618 -24.84 -39.92 -4.19
CA GLY A 618 -25.50 -40.44 -3.00
C GLY A 618 -25.59 -39.41 -1.87
N GLN A 619 -25.55 -38.11 -2.19
CA GLN A 619 -25.51 -37.01 -1.23
C GLN A 619 -26.84 -36.24 -1.12
N LEU A 620 -27.97 -36.80 -1.56
CA LEU A 620 -29.27 -36.13 -1.40
C LEU A 620 -29.62 -35.86 0.08
N GLU A 621 -29.15 -36.70 1.00
CA GLU A 621 -29.30 -36.48 2.45
C GLU A 621 -28.58 -35.22 2.92
N LEU A 622 -27.37 -34.96 2.42
CA LEU A 622 -26.62 -33.73 2.67
C LEU A 622 -27.33 -32.48 2.09
N LEU A 623 -27.92 -32.59 0.90
CA LEU A 623 -28.74 -31.49 0.35
C LEU A 623 -29.94 -31.20 1.26
N ILE A 624 -30.58 -32.22 1.83
CA ILE A 624 -31.65 -32.06 2.81
C ILE A 624 -31.10 -31.40 4.08
N ASP A 625 -29.96 -31.82 4.61
CA ASP A 625 -29.36 -31.22 5.81
C ASP A 625 -29.06 -29.73 5.64
N ILE A 626 -28.59 -29.32 4.46
CA ILE A 626 -28.40 -27.91 4.08
C ILE A 626 -29.73 -27.17 4.09
N LEU A 627 -30.74 -27.69 3.40
CA LEU A 627 -32.08 -27.07 3.34
C LEU A 627 -32.72 -26.99 4.74
N SER A 628 -32.56 -28.01 5.57
CA SER A 628 -33.04 -28.07 6.95
C SER A 628 -32.29 -27.09 7.86
N TYR A 629 -31.01 -26.82 7.61
CA TYR A 629 -30.29 -25.74 8.27
C TYR A 629 -30.88 -24.37 7.90
N VAL A 630 -31.08 -24.13 6.60
CA VAL A 630 -31.66 -22.88 6.09
C VAL A 630 -33.07 -22.67 6.64
N ALA A 631 -33.92 -23.70 6.64
CA ALA A 631 -35.27 -23.66 7.22
C ALA A 631 -35.26 -23.28 8.71
N ARG A 632 -34.30 -23.81 9.47
CA ARG A 632 -34.16 -23.48 10.91
C ARG A 632 -33.78 -22.03 11.14
N ASP A 633 -32.93 -21.44 10.31
CA ASP A 633 -32.62 -20.01 10.41
C ASP A 633 -33.84 -19.15 10.02
N LEU A 634 -34.52 -19.46 8.92
CA LEU A 634 -35.72 -18.75 8.46
C LEU A 634 -36.83 -18.70 9.52
N ARG A 635 -37.01 -19.78 10.29
CA ARG A 635 -38.02 -19.85 11.37
C ARG A 635 -37.66 -19.02 12.60
N ARG A 636 -36.45 -18.48 12.72
CA ARG A 636 -36.09 -17.58 13.83
C ARG A 636 -37.02 -16.35 13.84
N ASP A 637 -37.42 -15.85 12.68
CA ASP A 637 -38.39 -14.75 12.56
C ASP A 637 -39.81 -15.06 13.09
N GLU A 638 -40.12 -16.33 13.39
CA GLU A 638 -41.43 -16.75 13.89
C GLU A 638 -41.51 -16.78 15.42
N ASP A 639 -40.38 -16.73 16.14
CA ASP A 639 -40.34 -16.88 17.59
C ASP A 639 -40.83 -15.63 18.37
N GLY A 640 -40.97 -14.51 17.67
CA GLY A 640 -41.46 -13.24 18.20
C GLY A 640 -40.44 -12.47 19.06
N ASP A 641 -39.17 -12.90 19.09
CA ASP A 641 -38.07 -12.18 19.73
C ASP A 641 -37.39 -11.23 18.71
N PRO A 642 -37.41 -9.90 18.95
CA PRO A 642 -36.75 -8.94 18.06
C PRO A 642 -35.22 -9.07 18.01
N GLY A 643 -34.60 -9.90 18.85
CA GLY A 643 -33.17 -10.22 18.83
C GLY A 643 -32.77 -11.46 18.02
N SER A 644 -33.73 -12.21 17.46
CA SER A 644 -33.52 -13.47 16.72
C SER A 644 -34.05 -13.36 15.30
N SER A 645 -33.56 -12.38 14.55
CA SER A 645 -33.89 -12.26 13.12
C SER A 645 -33.16 -13.32 12.29
N SER A 646 -33.83 -13.89 11.29
CA SER A 646 -33.19 -14.75 10.29
C SER A 646 -32.16 -13.96 9.51
N VAL A 647 -30.94 -14.48 9.43
CA VAL A 647 -29.88 -13.92 8.58
C VAL A 647 -30.22 -14.20 7.12
N ILE A 648 -30.70 -15.40 6.83
CA ILE A 648 -30.99 -15.80 5.46
C ILE A 648 -32.10 -14.94 4.86
N ARG A 649 -33.20 -14.69 5.59
CA ARG A 649 -34.27 -13.81 5.10
C ARG A 649 -33.77 -12.40 4.80
N GLN A 650 -32.86 -11.87 5.61
CA GLN A 650 -32.29 -10.54 5.38
C GLN A 650 -31.30 -10.50 4.21
N ALA A 651 -30.66 -11.62 3.89
CA ALA A 651 -29.77 -11.75 2.74
C ALA A 651 -30.52 -11.89 1.42
N LEU A 652 -31.77 -12.40 1.42
CA LEU A 652 -32.53 -12.63 0.19
C LEU A 652 -32.69 -11.38 -0.69
N PRO A 653 -33.01 -10.17 -0.18
CA PRO A 653 -33.01 -8.96 -0.99
C PRO A 653 -31.64 -8.63 -1.60
N ALA A 654 -30.54 -8.85 -0.86
CA ALA A 654 -29.19 -8.62 -1.37
C ALA A 654 -28.84 -9.60 -2.49
N VAL A 655 -29.23 -10.87 -2.36
CA VAL A 655 -29.08 -11.88 -3.42
C VAL A 655 -29.84 -11.46 -4.68
N SER A 656 -31.09 -10.99 -4.54
CA SER A 656 -31.88 -10.49 -5.67
C SER A 656 -31.22 -9.28 -6.33
N ALA A 657 -30.78 -8.30 -5.54
CA ALA A 657 -30.12 -7.10 -6.04
C ALA A 657 -28.78 -7.42 -6.75
N ALA A 658 -28.00 -8.37 -6.24
CA ALA A 658 -26.77 -8.82 -6.89
C ALA A 658 -27.04 -9.50 -8.25
N ILE A 659 -28.11 -10.30 -8.34
CA ILE A 659 -28.52 -10.91 -9.62
C ILE A 659 -28.97 -9.82 -10.61
N ASP A 660 -29.76 -8.84 -10.17
CA ASP A 660 -30.18 -7.68 -10.98
C ASP A 660 -28.98 -6.85 -11.48
N ALA A 661 -27.91 -6.77 -10.69
CA ALA A 661 -26.67 -6.09 -11.04
C ALA A 661 -25.79 -6.90 -12.04
N GLY A 662 -26.23 -8.08 -12.48
CA GLY A 662 -25.52 -8.86 -13.49
C GLY A 662 -24.29 -9.62 -12.99
N VAL A 663 -24.18 -9.83 -11.67
CA VAL A 663 -23.04 -10.54 -11.03
C VAL A 663 -22.81 -11.96 -11.60
N ALA A 664 -23.86 -12.60 -12.11
CA ALA A 664 -23.78 -13.97 -12.56
C ALA A 664 -22.94 -14.16 -13.84
N ASP A 665 -22.98 -13.22 -14.78
CA ASP A 665 -22.29 -13.36 -16.07
C ASP A 665 -20.75 -13.45 -15.88
N PRO A 666 -20.08 -12.51 -15.16
CA PRO A 666 -18.65 -12.60 -14.90
C PRO A 666 -18.25 -13.84 -14.09
N LEU A 667 -19.12 -14.31 -13.17
CA LEU A 667 -18.86 -15.53 -12.42
C LEU A 667 -18.92 -16.78 -13.30
N PHE A 668 -19.85 -16.85 -14.26
CA PHE A 668 -19.90 -17.95 -15.22
C PHE A 668 -18.71 -17.92 -16.17
N ASP A 669 -18.33 -16.74 -16.67
CA ASP A 669 -17.14 -16.58 -17.52
C ASP A 669 -15.85 -16.96 -16.76
N LEU A 670 -15.77 -16.63 -15.47
CA LEU A 670 -14.70 -17.11 -14.59
C LEU A 670 -14.74 -18.64 -14.47
N VAL A 671 -15.89 -19.27 -14.21
CA VAL A 671 -16.01 -20.74 -14.14
C VAL A 671 -15.55 -21.41 -15.43
N ASP A 672 -15.94 -20.88 -16.59
CA ASP A 672 -15.50 -21.37 -17.90
C ASP A 672 -13.96 -21.26 -18.04
N LEU A 673 -13.36 -20.17 -17.56
CA LEU A 673 -11.90 -20.02 -17.52
C LEU A 673 -11.25 -21.03 -16.57
N LEU A 674 -11.78 -21.21 -15.36
CA LEU A 674 -11.24 -22.15 -14.37
C LEU A 674 -11.29 -23.60 -14.86
N LEU A 675 -12.24 -23.94 -15.73
CA LEU A 675 -12.37 -25.28 -16.31
C LEU A 675 -11.50 -25.50 -17.55
N THR A 676 -10.99 -24.43 -18.18
CA THR A 676 -10.21 -24.49 -19.42
C THR A 676 -8.73 -24.27 -19.23
N LEU A 677 -8.33 -23.53 -18.19
CA LEU A 677 -6.93 -23.33 -17.84
C LEU A 677 -6.38 -24.50 -17.02
N ASP A 678 -5.20 -24.96 -17.42
CA ASP A 678 -4.41 -25.94 -16.68
C ASP A 678 -3.46 -25.22 -15.72
N THR A 679 -3.27 -25.80 -14.54
CA THR A 679 -2.25 -25.40 -13.57
C THR A 679 -0.85 -25.71 -14.09
N ALA A 680 0.20 -25.22 -13.41
CA ALA A 680 1.58 -25.54 -13.77
C ALA A 680 1.87 -27.06 -13.76
N ASP A 681 1.14 -27.83 -12.94
CA ASP A 681 1.24 -29.27 -12.83
C ASP A 681 0.35 -30.04 -13.85
N GLY A 682 -0.45 -29.32 -14.65
CA GLY A 682 -1.27 -29.88 -15.73
C GLY A 682 -2.66 -30.37 -15.31
N ASP A 683 -3.09 -30.06 -14.09
CA ASP A 683 -4.46 -30.31 -13.61
C ASP A 683 -5.36 -29.09 -13.88
N PRO A 684 -6.67 -29.25 -14.13
CA PRO A 684 -7.60 -28.13 -14.29
C PRO A 684 -7.60 -27.21 -13.07
N LEU A 685 -7.63 -25.90 -13.29
CA LEU A 685 -7.65 -24.93 -12.21
C LEU A 685 -8.86 -25.06 -11.27
N ALA A 686 -10.01 -25.45 -11.82
CA ALA A 686 -11.20 -25.76 -11.04
C ALA A 686 -10.94 -26.81 -9.96
N ASP A 687 -10.04 -27.77 -10.19
CA ASP A 687 -9.67 -28.77 -9.19
C ASP A 687 -8.83 -28.14 -8.07
N ALA A 688 -7.90 -27.24 -8.40
CA ALA A 688 -7.12 -26.50 -7.40
C ALA A 688 -8.01 -25.60 -6.51
N LEU A 689 -8.96 -24.87 -7.09
CA LEU A 689 -9.92 -24.07 -6.31
C LEU A 689 -10.75 -24.95 -5.37
N VAL A 690 -11.27 -26.07 -5.89
CA VAL A 690 -12.08 -27.00 -5.10
C VAL A 690 -11.24 -27.65 -4.00
N ASP A 691 -9.97 -27.97 -4.25
CA ASP A 691 -9.06 -28.54 -3.26
C ASP A 691 -8.64 -27.51 -2.19
N THR A 692 -8.40 -26.24 -2.54
CA THR A 692 -8.17 -25.17 -1.56
C THR A 692 -9.39 -24.98 -0.66
N MET A 693 -10.59 -24.91 -1.26
CA MET A 693 -11.83 -24.77 -0.49
C MET A 693 -12.08 -25.99 0.40
N ALA A 694 -11.81 -27.20 -0.10
CA ALA A 694 -11.90 -28.41 0.71
C ALA A 694 -10.93 -28.40 1.89
N PHE A 695 -9.69 -27.97 1.68
CA PHE A 695 -8.70 -27.81 2.75
C PHE A 695 -9.16 -26.79 3.81
N LEU A 696 -9.81 -25.70 3.39
CA LEU A 696 -10.35 -24.70 4.30
C LEU A 696 -11.47 -25.24 5.19
N VAL A 697 -12.33 -26.11 4.67
CA VAL A 697 -13.50 -26.63 5.39
C VAL A 697 -13.27 -27.98 6.07
N ASP A 698 -12.20 -28.70 5.76
CA ASP A 698 -11.87 -30.01 6.35
C ASP A 698 -11.72 -29.91 7.88
N ASP A 699 -12.63 -30.55 8.60
CA ASP A 699 -12.69 -30.57 10.06
C ASP A 699 -12.14 -31.87 10.68
N GLU A 700 -11.70 -32.83 9.85
CA GLU A 700 -11.14 -34.09 10.34
C GLU A 700 -9.69 -33.93 10.82
N GLY A 701 -8.98 -32.96 10.23
CA GLY A 701 -7.57 -32.64 10.46
C GLY A 701 -7.26 -31.94 11.78
N THR A 702 -5.97 -31.89 12.11
CA THR A 702 -5.43 -31.02 13.17
C THR A 702 -4.73 -29.86 12.50
N ILE A 703 -5.19 -28.65 12.74
CA ILE A 703 -4.59 -27.42 12.21
C ILE A 703 -3.61 -26.81 13.22
N ARG A 704 -2.75 -25.92 12.74
CA ARG A 704 -1.87 -25.10 13.57
C ARG A 704 -2.48 -23.71 13.72
N THR A 705 -2.59 -23.24 14.95
CA THR A 705 -2.95 -21.86 15.30
C THR A 705 -1.81 -21.22 16.09
N ARG A 706 -1.84 -19.91 16.28
CA ARG A 706 -0.85 -19.21 17.14
C ARG A 706 -0.87 -19.75 18.58
N GLN A 707 -2.02 -20.24 19.05
CA GLN A 707 -2.21 -20.77 20.40
C GLN A 707 -1.82 -22.26 20.56
N GLY A 708 -1.63 -22.97 19.44
CA GLY A 708 -1.25 -24.38 19.42
C GLY A 708 -2.00 -25.16 18.35
N SER A 709 -2.00 -26.48 18.47
CA SER A 709 -2.72 -27.33 17.53
C SER A 709 -4.16 -27.58 18.00
N GLU A 710 -5.11 -27.43 17.09
CA GLU A 710 -6.54 -27.63 17.36
C GLU A 710 -7.16 -28.56 16.32
N ARG A 711 -8.20 -29.28 16.71
CA ARG A 711 -8.95 -30.17 15.80
C ARG A 711 -10.24 -29.47 15.38
N THR A 712 -10.16 -28.76 14.26
CA THR A 712 -11.19 -27.95 13.63
C THR A 712 -10.75 -27.65 12.20
N SER A 713 -11.62 -27.05 11.39
CA SER A 713 -11.24 -26.58 10.06
C SER A 713 -10.61 -25.19 10.09
N TYR A 714 -9.81 -24.84 9.08
CA TYR A 714 -9.22 -23.51 8.97
C TYR A 714 -10.29 -22.42 8.91
N LEU A 715 -11.40 -22.65 8.21
CA LEU A 715 -12.48 -21.69 8.11
C LEU A 715 -13.15 -21.43 9.48
N GLN A 716 -13.41 -22.47 10.28
CA GLN A 716 -13.90 -22.28 11.65
C GLN A 716 -12.89 -21.54 12.53
N ALA A 717 -11.61 -21.89 12.41
CA ALA A 717 -10.54 -21.26 13.15
C ALA A 717 -10.33 -19.78 12.77
N ILE A 718 -10.64 -19.38 11.53
CA ILE A 718 -10.62 -17.98 11.06
C ILE A 718 -11.87 -17.24 11.55
N LEU A 719 -13.05 -17.87 11.50
CA LEU A 719 -14.31 -17.24 11.93
C LEU A 719 -14.33 -16.92 13.43
N ALA A 720 -13.71 -17.76 14.26
CA ALA A 720 -13.65 -17.56 15.72
C ALA A 720 -13.00 -16.21 16.15
N PRO A 721 -11.76 -15.87 15.73
CA PRO A 721 -11.14 -14.58 16.04
C PRO A 721 -11.84 -13.41 15.35
N LEU A 722 -12.46 -13.58 14.17
CA LEU A 722 -13.29 -12.55 13.55
C LEU A 722 -14.53 -12.22 14.40
N LYS A 723 -15.17 -13.24 14.99
CA LYS A 723 -16.28 -13.06 15.92
C LYS A 723 -15.86 -12.33 17.19
N GLU A 724 -14.69 -12.68 17.73
CA GLU A 724 -14.11 -11.97 18.87
C GLU A 724 -13.80 -10.51 18.52
N LEU A 725 -13.28 -10.23 17.33
CA LEU A 725 -13.04 -8.89 16.82
C LEU A 725 -14.35 -8.07 16.77
N VAL A 726 -15.41 -8.64 16.18
CA VAL A 726 -16.74 -8.02 16.14
C VAL A 726 -17.30 -7.79 17.55
N ASP A 727 -17.13 -8.73 18.48
CA ASP A 727 -17.56 -8.58 19.86
C ASP A 727 -16.82 -7.44 20.60
N ARG A 728 -15.51 -7.29 20.38
CA ARG A 728 -14.71 -6.17 20.90
C ARG A 728 -15.16 -4.84 20.33
N LEU A 729 -15.37 -4.78 19.03
CA LEU A 729 -15.86 -3.57 18.37
C LEU A 729 -17.25 -3.16 18.87
N ARG A 730 -18.16 -4.11 19.08
CA ARG A 730 -19.53 -3.86 19.59
C ARG A 730 -19.57 -3.44 21.05
N THR A 731 -18.64 -3.92 21.86
CA THR A 731 -18.53 -3.55 23.27
C THR A 731 -17.78 -2.22 23.48
N GLY A 732 -16.99 -1.81 22.49
CA GLY A 732 -16.28 -0.53 22.42
C GLY A 732 -17.07 0.61 21.79
N ARG A 733 -16.37 1.73 21.51
CA ARG A 733 -16.91 2.87 20.76
C ARG A 733 -16.45 2.91 19.29
N ALA A 734 -15.63 1.96 18.88
CA ALA A 734 -14.94 1.95 17.59
C ALA A 734 -15.75 1.37 16.42
N THR A 735 -17.00 0.92 16.62
CA THR A 735 -17.83 0.40 15.52
C THR A 735 -17.94 1.38 14.35
N PRO A 736 -18.21 2.69 14.56
CA PRO A 736 -18.28 3.63 13.44
C PRO A 736 -16.96 3.83 12.71
N ALA A 737 -15.82 3.70 13.39
CA ALA A 737 -14.50 3.77 12.78
C ALA A 737 -14.21 2.52 11.96
N PHE A 738 -14.57 1.34 12.48
CA PHE A 738 -14.46 0.09 11.74
C PHE A 738 -15.35 0.09 10.49
N ASP A 739 -16.61 0.53 10.62
CA ASP A 739 -17.53 0.63 9.48
C ASP A 739 -16.96 1.57 8.42
N ARG A 740 -16.40 2.74 8.79
CA ARG A 740 -15.73 3.64 7.84
C ARG A 740 -14.50 3.03 7.17
N LEU A 741 -13.70 2.23 7.89
CA LEU A 741 -12.58 1.48 7.28
C LEU A 741 -13.06 0.44 6.28
N VAL A 742 -14.09 -0.31 6.64
CA VAL A 742 -14.70 -1.31 5.75
C VAL A 742 -15.31 -0.61 4.54
N ASP A 743 -16.03 0.49 4.71
CA ASP A 743 -16.59 1.30 3.62
C ASP A 743 -15.50 1.88 2.71
N HIS A 744 -14.37 2.33 3.28
CA HIS A 744 -13.24 2.84 2.50
C HIS A 744 -12.59 1.73 1.66
N LEU A 745 -12.33 0.58 2.27
CA LEU A 745 -11.74 -0.59 1.59
C LEU A 745 -12.71 -1.19 0.56
N GLY A 746 -13.97 -1.38 0.93
CA GLY A 746 -15.05 -1.83 0.05
C GLY A 746 -15.30 -0.86 -1.09
N GLY A 747 -15.15 0.45 -0.83
CA GLY A 747 -15.25 1.53 -1.81
C GLY A 747 -14.29 1.43 -3.00
N TYR A 748 -13.21 0.65 -2.91
CA TYR A 748 -12.34 0.36 -4.05
C TYR A 748 -12.95 -0.65 -5.03
N LEU A 749 -13.87 -1.51 -4.56
CA LEU A 749 -14.57 -2.51 -5.35
C LEU A 749 -15.99 -2.06 -5.73
N THR A 750 -16.68 -1.32 -4.87
CA THR A 750 -18.08 -0.90 -5.08
C THR A 750 -18.22 0.35 -5.95
N ARG A 751 -17.21 1.23 -6.00
CA ARG A 751 -17.26 2.41 -6.88
C ARG A 751 -16.89 2.02 -8.30
N THR A 752 -17.86 2.11 -9.20
CA THR A 752 -17.70 1.81 -10.61
C THR A 752 -17.90 3.05 -11.50
N GLU A 753 -17.37 3.00 -12.71
CA GLU A 753 -17.66 3.95 -13.78
C GLU A 753 -18.08 3.23 -15.07
N ARG A 754 -18.86 3.90 -15.91
CA ARG A 754 -19.33 3.33 -17.17
C ARG A 754 -18.45 3.77 -18.34
N VAL A 755 -17.71 2.84 -18.90
CA VAL A 755 -16.85 3.05 -20.08
C VAL A 755 -17.50 2.37 -21.29
N GLY A 756 -18.23 3.15 -22.08
CA GLY A 756 -19.04 2.60 -23.18
C GLY A 756 -20.22 1.79 -22.64
N ASP A 757 -20.25 0.50 -22.95
CA ASP A 757 -21.29 -0.44 -22.49
C ASP A 757 -20.84 -1.31 -21.30
N ARG A 758 -19.56 -1.24 -20.90
CA ARG A 758 -19.00 -1.98 -19.76
C ARG A 758 -18.96 -1.11 -18.50
N GLU A 759 -19.16 -1.74 -17.36
CA GLU A 759 -18.95 -1.19 -16.03
C GLU A 759 -17.56 -1.61 -15.54
N VAL A 760 -16.75 -0.65 -15.11
CA VAL A 760 -15.36 -0.87 -14.71
C VAL A 760 -15.11 -0.23 -13.34
N LEU A 761 -14.03 -0.58 -12.67
CA LEU A 761 -13.70 0.01 -11.37
C LEU A 761 -13.39 1.50 -11.53
N ALA A 762 -13.89 2.33 -10.61
CA ALA A 762 -13.56 3.76 -10.60
C ALA A 762 -12.06 3.97 -10.34
N GLU A 763 -11.44 3.12 -9.53
CA GLU A 763 -9.98 3.07 -9.38
C GLU A 763 -9.38 2.04 -10.34
N ARG A 764 -9.17 2.48 -11.58
CA ARG A 764 -8.69 1.62 -12.69
C ARG A 764 -7.29 1.07 -12.47
N ASN A 765 -6.52 1.62 -11.54
CA ASN A 765 -5.16 1.19 -11.26
C ASN A 765 -5.08 -0.03 -10.33
N LEU A 766 -6.20 -0.47 -9.74
CA LEU A 766 -6.22 -1.65 -8.87
C LEU A 766 -5.81 -2.92 -9.60
N VAL A 767 -6.39 -3.18 -10.77
CA VAL A 767 -6.07 -4.38 -11.57
C VAL A 767 -4.58 -4.41 -11.97
N PRO A 768 -4.02 -3.32 -12.54
CA PRO A 768 -2.58 -3.22 -12.78
C PRO A 768 -1.72 -3.43 -11.52
N LEU A 769 -2.11 -2.86 -10.38
CA LEU A 769 -1.38 -2.99 -9.11
C LEU A 769 -1.40 -4.42 -8.59
N PHE A 770 -2.55 -5.09 -8.65
CA PHE A 770 -2.66 -6.52 -8.35
C PHE A 770 -1.81 -7.35 -9.33
N GLY A 771 -1.77 -6.99 -10.62
CA GLY A 771 -0.91 -7.64 -11.61
C GLY A 771 0.60 -7.46 -11.34
N VAL A 772 1.01 -6.34 -10.74
CA VAL A 772 2.39 -6.14 -10.28
C VAL A 772 2.69 -7.04 -9.07
N LEU A 773 1.81 -7.04 -8.06
CA LEU A 773 1.97 -7.88 -6.87
C LEU A 773 1.93 -9.38 -7.20
N SER A 774 1.09 -9.77 -8.15
CA SER A 774 0.91 -11.16 -8.56
C SER A 774 2.12 -11.69 -9.33
N ARG A 775 2.87 -10.84 -10.05
CA ARG A 775 4.15 -11.23 -10.65
C ARG A 775 5.19 -11.58 -9.60
N THR A 776 5.34 -10.75 -8.58
CA THR A 776 6.22 -11.05 -7.44
C THR A 776 5.78 -12.33 -6.76
N ALA A 777 4.48 -12.51 -6.52
CA ALA A 777 3.95 -13.75 -5.98
C ALA A 777 4.27 -14.94 -6.89
N ARG A 778 4.09 -14.82 -8.21
CA ARG A 778 4.40 -15.83 -9.22
C ARG A 778 5.87 -16.23 -9.23
N ASP A 779 6.78 -15.28 -9.07
CA ASP A 779 8.22 -15.57 -9.03
C ASP A 779 8.57 -16.40 -7.79
N VAL A 780 7.94 -16.10 -6.64
CA VAL A 780 8.11 -16.89 -5.42
C VAL A 780 7.41 -18.25 -5.53
N THR A 781 6.18 -18.29 -6.03
CA THR A 781 5.41 -19.54 -6.16
C THR A 781 6.06 -20.44 -7.19
N SER A 782 6.58 -19.96 -8.33
CA SER A 782 7.21 -20.80 -9.37
C SER A 782 8.41 -21.65 -8.88
N ARG A 783 8.95 -21.36 -7.69
CA ARG A 783 10.00 -22.16 -7.04
C ARG A 783 9.45 -23.48 -6.49
N ASP A 784 10.32 -24.32 -5.92
CA ASP A 784 9.85 -25.56 -5.29
C ASP A 784 8.96 -25.28 -4.06
N LEU A 785 8.14 -26.26 -3.68
CA LEU A 785 7.18 -26.09 -2.58
C LEU A 785 7.87 -25.76 -1.24
N ALA A 786 9.10 -26.25 -1.03
CA ALA A 786 9.84 -25.99 0.20
C ALA A 786 10.29 -24.53 0.29
N ALA A 787 10.71 -23.93 -0.83
CA ALA A 787 11.06 -22.52 -0.92
C ALA A 787 9.82 -21.63 -0.69
N TRP A 788 8.68 -21.96 -1.31
CA TRP A 788 7.41 -21.27 -1.07
C TRP A 788 7.01 -21.30 0.42
N GLN A 789 7.00 -22.50 1.02
CA GLN A 789 6.64 -22.66 2.43
C GLN A 789 7.63 -21.96 3.37
N CYS A 790 8.91 -21.87 3.00
CA CYS A 790 9.89 -21.08 3.73
C CYS A 790 9.53 -19.59 3.71
N VAL A 791 9.24 -19.02 2.53
CA VAL A 791 8.88 -17.60 2.38
C VAL A 791 7.58 -17.27 3.08
N VAL A 792 6.57 -18.13 2.96
CA VAL A 792 5.31 -17.98 3.69
C VAL A 792 5.54 -18.05 5.20
N GLY A 793 6.41 -18.95 5.68
CA GLY A 793 6.77 -19.03 7.09
C GLY A 793 7.51 -17.78 7.59
N GLU A 794 8.43 -17.23 6.80
CA GLU A 794 9.13 -16.00 7.14
C GLU A 794 8.18 -14.78 7.14
N ALA A 795 7.25 -14.72 6.18
CA ALA A 795 6.20 -13.70 6.14
C ALA A 795 5.21 -13.83 7.31
N GLN A 796 4.88 -15.06 7.72
CA GLN A 796 4.03 -15.36 8.87
C GLN A 796 4.69 -14.90 10.17
N ASP A 797 5.96 -15.24 10.38
CA ASP A 797 6.73 -14.82 11.56
C ASP A 797 6.88 -13.28 11.58
N GLY A 798 7.16 -12.66 10.43
CA GLY A 798 7.23 -11.20 10.30
C GLY A 798 5.90 -10.49 10.54
N ALA A 799 4.78 -11.05 10.09
CA ALA A 799 3.45 -10.49 10.36
C ALA A 799 3.06 -10.61 11.84
N ASP A 800 3.41 -11.72 12.49
CA ASP A 800 3.18 -11.88 13.94
C ASP A 800 4.05 -10.91 14.74
N GLU A 801 5.34 -10.79 14.39
CA GLU A 801 6.26 -9.82 15.00
C GLU A 801 5.80 -8.39 14.78
N LEU A 802 5.31 -8.03 13.59
CA LEU A 802 4.77 -6.71 13.32
C LEU A 802 3.55 -6.43 14.21
N LEU A 803 2.51 -7.27 14.13
CA LEU A 803 1.20 -7.02 14.75
C LEU A 803 1.28 -7.02 16.29
N VAL A 804 2.03 -7.95 16.87
CA VAL A 804 2.17 -8.07 18.33
C VAL A 804 3.31 -7.18 18.86
N GLY A 805 4.27 -6.85 18.01
CA GLY A 805 5.53 -6.21 18.41
C GLY A 805 5.44 -4.72 18.64
N ARG A 806 6.64 -4.17 18.90
CA ARG A 806 6.82 -2.76 19.28
C ARG A 806 6.47 -1.82 18.13
N ASP A 807 6.73 -2.21 16.89
CA ASP A 807 6.61 -1.31 15.73
C ASP A 807 5.18 -0.92 15.44
N PHE A 808 4.27 -1.89 15.37
CA PHE A 808 2.86 -1.59 15.18
C PHE A 808 2.27 -0.81 16.36
N ALA A 809 2.62 -1.17 17.60
CA ALA A 809 2.23 -0.40 18.79
C ALA A 809 2.78 1.04 18.75
N THR A 810 3.99 1.24 18.23
CA THR A 810 4.60 2.56 18.03
C THR A 810 3.85 3.35 16.96
N VAL A 811 3.49 2.75 15.84
CA VAL A 811 2.70 3.39 14.77
C VAL A 811 1.34 3.85 15.28
N VAL A 812 0.59 2.98 15.96
CA VAL A 812 -0.74 3.33 16.53
C VAL A 812 -0.61 4.49 17.52
N ARG A 813 0.43 4.47 18.36
CA ARG A 813 0.69 5.53 19.33
C ARG A 813 1.11 6.85 18.67
N LEU A 814 1.91 6.80 17.61
CA LEU A 814 2.27 7.98 16.82
C LEU A 814 1.02 8.61 16.22
N ILE A 815 0.16 7.81 15.59
CA ILE A 815 -1.11 8.29 15.02
C ILE A 815 -1.99 8.94 16.10
N ASP A 816 -2.21 8.26 17.22
CA ASP A 816 -3.00 8.78 18.35
C ASP A 816 -2.38 10.05 18.96
N THR A 817 -1.05 10.16 18.96
CA THR A 817 -0.36 11.36 19.44
C THR A 817 -0.57 12.52 18.48
N VAL A 818 -0.38 12.31 17.17
CA VAL A 818 -0.61 13.34 16.13
C VAL A 818 -2.05 13.82 16.19
N ASP A 819 -3.03 12.92 16.24
CA ASP A 819 -4.46 13.25 16.27
C ASP A 819 -4.87 14.11 17.46
N ARG A 820 -4.23 13.90 18.63
CA ARG A 820 -4.51 14.67 19.85
C ARG A 820 -3.86 16.04 19.89
N GLN A 821 -2.85 16.31 19.08
CA GLN A 821 -2.19 17.62 19.04
C GLN A 821 -2.93 18.56 18.09
N PRO A 822 -3.16 19.83 18.47
CA PRO A 822 -3.75 20.83 17.57
C PRO A 822 -3.00 20.97 16.23
N GLU A 823 -1.69 20.81 16.26
CA GLU A 823 -0.77 20.94 15.13
C GLU A 823 -0.77 19.70 14.22
N GLY A 824 -1.32 18.57 14.68
CA GLY A 824 -1.42 17.34 13.92
C GLY A 824 -2.19 17.51 12.61
N ALA A 825 -3.33 18.21 12.66
CA ALA A 825 -4.14 18.49 11.49
C ALA A 825 -3.41 19.35 10.44
N VAL A 826 -2.50 20.24 10.87
CA VAL A 826 -1.69 21.05 9.95
C VAL A 826 -0.69 20.18 9.22
N VAL A 827 0.02 19.30 9.94
CA VAL A 827 1.00 18.38 9.34
C VAL A 827 0.32 17.36 8.44
N GLU A 828 -0.86 16.86 8.79
CA GLU A 828 -1.61 15.93 7.95
C GLU A 828 -2.06 16.57 6.63
N VAL A 829 -2.60 17.80 6.67
CA VAL A 829 -2.93 18.56 5.46
C VAL A 829 -1.68 18.80 4.61
N TRP A 830 -0.57 19.12 5.26
CA TRP A 830 0.70 19.32 4.56
C TRP A 830 1.19 18.03 3.89
N VAL A 831 1.22 16.90 4.61
CA VAL A 831 1.59 15.57 4.04
C VAL A 831 0.65 15.20 2.89
N GLY A 832 -0.66 15.41 3.03
CA GLY A 832 -1.63 15.22 1.95
C GLY A 832 -1.29 16.07 0.71
N SER A 833 -0.87 17.31 0.91
CA SER A 833 -0.42 18.19 -0.19
C SER A 833 0.89 17.74 -0.86
N LEU A 834 1.77 17.06 -0.12
CA LEU A 834 3.00 16.47 -0.68
C LEU A 834 2.69 15.29 -1.59
N LEU A 835 1.59 14.58 -1.32
CA LEU A 835 1.11 13.44 -2.10
C LEU A 835 0.18 13.84 -3.26
N ASP A 836 -0.15 15.13 -3.41
CA ASP A 836 -1.04 15.62 -4.46
C ASP A 836 -0.31 15.71 -5.82
N PRO A 837 -0.70 14.94 -6.84
CA PRO A 837 0.00 14.94 -8.12
C PRO A 837 -0.45 16.09 -9.04
N ALA A 838 -1.59 16.72 -8.75
CA ALA A 838 -2.25 17.71 -9.61
C ALA A 838 -1.59 19.11 -9.68
N PRO A 839 -0.98 19.67 -8.61
CA PRO A 839 -0.40 20.99 -8.68
C PRO A 839 0.86 20.96 -9.55
N ARG A 840 0.88 21.77 -10.62
CA ARG A 840 2.05 21.92 -11.49
C ARG A 840 3.32 22.29 -10.71
N ASP A 841 3.15 23.12 -9.68
CA ASP A 841 4.21 23.60 -8.79
C ASP A 841 4.30 22.80 -7.47
N GLY A 842 3.62 21.64 -7.37
CA GLY A 842 3.56 20.81 -6.17
C GLY A 842 4.80 19.94 -5.94
N LEU A 843 5.03 19.47 -4.72
CA LEU A 843 6.25 18.73 -4.36
C LEU A 843 6.27 17.27 -4.84
N TYR A 844 5.12 16.70 -5.21
CA TYR A 844 4.97 15.28 -5.53
C TYR A 844 5.92 14.77 -6.62
N GLY A 845 5.93 15.42 -7.80
CA GLY A 845 6.78 15.02 -8.92
C GLY A 845 8.28 15.04 -8.57
N PRO A 846 8.81 16.17 -8.06
CA PRO A 846 10.22 16.25 -7.61
C PRO A 846 10.58 15.25 -6.51
N LEU A 847 9.70 15.00 -5.53
CA LEU A 847 9.94 13.99 -4.49
C LEU A 847 10.05 12.59 -5.10
N LEU A 848 9.18 12.25 -6.04
CA LEU A 848 9.25 10.99 -6.77
C LEU A 848 10.51 10.88 -7.63
N GLN A 849 10.99 11.97 -8.25
CA GLN A 849 12.23 11.96 -9.02
C GLN A 849 13.44 11.68 -8.12
N VAL A 850 13.45 12.25 -6.91
CA VAL A 850 14.49 11.96 -5.91
C VAL A 850 14.41 10.50 -5.45
N GLY A 851 13.21 10.02 -5.11
CA GLY A 851 12.98 8.64 -4.70
C GLY A 851 13.35 7.63 -5.77
N ALA A 852 12.99 7.89 -7.03
CA ALA A 852 13.36 7.04 -8.17
C ALA A 852 14.86 7.03 -8.43
N GLY A 853 15.54 8.18 -8.29
CA GLY A 853 16.99 8.26 -8.38
C GLY A 853 17.68 7.41 -7.31
N ALA A 854 17.20 7.50 -6.07
CA ALA A 854 17.73 6.73 -4.94
C ALA A 854 17.49 5.21 -5.10
N LEU A 855 16.27 4.81 -5.49
CA LEU A 855 15.90 3.41 -5.74
C LEU A 855 16.69 2.83 -6.93
N GLY A 856 16.92 3.61 -7.98
CA GLY A 856 17.75 3.20 -9.12
C GLY A 856 19.22 2.98 -8.75
N THR A 857 19.75 3.74 -7.79
CA THR A 857 21.16 3.59 -7.36
C THR A 857 21.43 2.51 -6.35
N ALA A 858 20.44 2.12 -5.54
CA ALA A 858 20.62 1.07 -4.53
C ALA A 858 20.86 -0.32 -5.17
N ALA A 859 20.69 -0.44 -6.50
CA ALA A 859 20.61 -1.71 -7.19
C ALA A 859 21.94 -2.43 -7.45
N THR A 860 23.14 -1.81 -7.42
CA THR A 860 24.39 -2.57 -7.68
C THR A 860 25.70 -1.78 -7.46
N LEU A 861 26.68 -2.42 -6.81
CA LEU A 861 28.11 -2.05 -6.83
C LEU A 861 28.82 -2.66 -8.05
N PRO A 862 30.00 -2.13 -8.46
CA PRO A 862 30.74 -2.60 -9.65
C PRO A 862 31.17 -4.08 -9.65
N ASP A 863 31.12 -4.75 -8.50
CA ASP A 863 31.43 -6.18 -8.34
C ASP A 863 30.19 -7.09 -8.27
N GLY A 864 28.99 -6.52 -8.46
CA GLY A 864 27.71 -7.23 -8.42
C GLY A 864 27.16 -7.45 -7.01
N THR A 865 27.74 -6.83 -5.98
CA THR A 865 27.15 -6.79 -4.64
C THR A 865 26.09 -5.68 -4.54
N GLU A 866 25.00 -5.91 -3.81
CA GLU A 866 24.02 -4.85 -3.53
C GLU A 866 24.67 -3.78 -2.65
N LEU A 867 24.32 -2.51 -2.89
CA LEU A 867 24.82 -1.40 -2.11
C LEU A 867 24.32 -1.51 -0.66
N ASP A 868 25.22 -1.82 0.27
CA ASP A 868 24.87 -1.98 1.68
C ASP A 868 24.68 -0.60 2.35
N ALA A 869 23.51 0.01 2.15
CA ALA A 869 23.14 1.24 2.84
C ALA A 869 22.79 1.00 4.32
N GLN A 870 22.66 -0.25 4.77
CA GLN A 870 22.23 -0.59 6.12
C GLN A 870 23.12 0.02 7.22
N PRO A 871 24.47 0.11 7.09
CA PRO A 871 25.30 0.70 8.13
C PRO A 871 25.11 2.22 8.24
N LEU A 872 24.95 2.94 7.12
CA LEU A 872 24.65 4.37 7.12
C LEU A 872 23.27 4.65 7.73
N VAL A 873 22.28 3.85 7.34
CA VAL A 873 20.93 4.03 7.84
C VAL A 873 20.79 3.58 9.31
N GLY A 874 21.48 2.52 9.71
CA GLY A 874 21.62 2.09 11.09
C GLY A 874 22.37 3.14 11.94
N TRP A 875 23.32 3.87 11.37
CA TRP A 875 23.93 5.03 12.04
C TRP A 875 22.94 6.17 12.21
N LEU A 876 22.16 6.54 11.18
CA LEU A 876 21.11 7.54 11.30
C LEU A 876 20.11 7.15 12.41
N GLY A 877 19.74 5.86 12.48
CA GLY A 877 18.91 5.31 13.55
C GLY A 877 19.57 5.40 14.93
N ARG A 878 20.86 5.08 15.06
CA ARG A 878 21.61 5.18 16.33
C ARG A 878 21.80 6.63 16.80
N VAL A 879 22.14 7.54 15.89
CA VAL A 879 22.21 8.98 16.16
C VAL A 879 20.85 9.47 16.63
N ALA A 880 19.78 9.15 15.90
CA ALA A 880 18.44 9.54 16.29
C ALA A 880 18.00 8.97 17.65
N ARG A 881 18.34 7.69 17.93
CA ARG A 881 18.05 7.05 19.23
C ARG A 881 18.80 7.72 20.37
N GLN A 882 20.08 8.05 20.18
CA GLN A 882 20.89 8.74 21.20
C GLN A 882 20.50 10.22 21.39
N ARG A 883 19.85 10.84 20.38
CA ARG A 883 19.70 12.30 20.25
C ARG A 883 18.27 12.76 19.99
N SER A 884 17.27 11.97 20.38
CA SER A 884 15.85 12.30 20.18
C SER A 884 15.44 13.68 20.69
N THR A 885 16.04 14.16 21.79
CA THR A 885 15.87 15.54 22.28
C THR A 885 16.45 16.58 21.34
N ASP A 886 17.67 16.38 20.86
CA ASP A 886 18.43 17.37 20.08
C ASP A 886 17.78 17.63 18.71
N GLY A 887 17.16 16.62 18.09
CA GLY A 887 16.44 16.79 16.81
C GLY A 887 15.19 17.67 16.92
N ALA A 888 14.43 17.54 18.03
CA ALA A 888 13.28 18.39 18.30
C ALA A 888 13.74 19.83 18.64
N ASP A 889 14.86 19.95 19.35
CA ASP A 889 15.49 21.25 19.64
C ASP A 889 15.97 21.91 18.34
N LEU A 890 16.58 21.18 17.39
CA LEU A 890 16.97 21.72 16.09
C LEU A 890 15.78 22.27 15.30
N LEU A 891 14.68 21.52 15.21
CA LEU A 891 13.45 22.01 14.56
C LEU A 891 12.87 23.23 15.29
N GLY A 892 12.90 23.24 16.63
CA GLY A 892 12.48 24.39 17.43
C GLY A 892 13.34 25.63 17.21
N ILE A 893 14.65 25.47 16.95
CA ILE A 893 15.57 26.57 16.65
C ILE A 893 15.30 27.13 15.26
N VAL A 894 15.10 26.25 14.27
CA VAL A 894 14.73 26.67 12.91
C VAL A 894 13.37 27.37 12.93
N ASP A 895 12.38 26.84 13.64
CA ASP A 895 11.08 27.48 13.86
C ASP A 895 11.22 28.86 14.52
N ALA A 896 12.00 28.97 15.60
CA ALA A 896 12.26 30.24 16.26
C ALA A 896 12.96 31.25 15.34
N MET A 897 13.88 30.81 14.49
CA MET A 897 14.54 31.66 13.49
C MET A 897 13.54 32.13 12.42
N MET A 898 12.64 31.27 11.95
CA MET A 898 11.62 31.63 10.97
C MET A 898 10.58 32.59 11.57
N GLN A 899 10.10 32.33 12.79
CA GLN A 899 9.14 33.22 13.47
C GLN A 899 9.70 34.60 13.82
N THR A 900 11.02 34.72 13.95
CA THR A 900 11.70 36.00 14.22
C THR A 900 12.14 36.72 12.94
N ASP A 901 11.86 36.13 11.78
CA ASP A 901 12.13 36.72 10.46
C ASP A 901 10.93 37.52 9.96
N GLU A 902 10.67 38.69 10.54
CA GLU A 902 9.46 39.51 10.26
C GLU A 902 9.27 39.90 8.78
N ASN A 903 10.31 39.79 7.94
CA ASN A 903 10.27 40.15 6.52
C ASN A 903 10.56 38.97 5.57
N ASP A 904 10.56 37.73 6.06
CA ASP A 904 10.87 36.52 5.28
C ASP A 904 12.26 36.57 4.59
N ALA A 905 13.22 37.31 5.16
CA ALA A 905 14.54 37.53 4.59
C ALA A 905 15.37 36.24 4.50
N LEU A 906 15.30 35.36 5.49
CA LEU A 906 15.94 34.03 5.48
C LEU A 906 15.31 33.13 4.42
N GLN A 907 13.97 33.15 4.32
CA GLN A 907 13.25 32.41 3.29
C GLN A 907 13.60 32.94 1.89
N ALA A 908 13.67 34.26 1.71
CA ALA A 908 14.05 34.91 0.46
C ALA A 908 15.50 34.58 0.06
N ILE A 909 16.45 34.64 1.00
CA ILE A 909 17.82 34.19 0.77
C ILE A 909 17.83 32.72 0.33
N GLY A 910 17.18 31.84 1.08
CA GLY A 910 17.08 30.43 0.75
C GLY A 910 16.51 30.21 -0.65
N ALA A 911 15.37 30.84 -0.94
CA ALA A 911 14.68 30.77 -2.23
C ALA A 911 15.58 31.26 -3.37
N ASN A 912 16.31 32.37 -3.20
CA ASN A 912 17.23 32.89 -4.20
C ASN A 912 18.44 31.95 -4.40
N MET A 913 18.93 31.30 -3.34
CA MET A 913 20.02 30.31 -3.42
C MET A 913 19.64 29.08 -4.22
N VAL A 914 18.38 28.66 -4.14
CA VAL A 914 17.86 27.50 -4.88
C VAL A 914 17.15 27.89 -6.19
N SER A 915 17.10 29.19 -6.50
CA SER A 915 16.54 29.71 -7.75
C SER A 915 17.60 29.73 -8.86
N PRO A 916 17.16 29.69 -10.12
CA PRO A 916 18.09 29.82 -11.24
C PRO A 916 18.80 31.17 -11.22
N GLY A 917 20.12 31.12 -11.36
CA GLY A 917 21.03 32.24 -11.21
C GLY A 917 20.92 33.28 -12.34
N PRO A 918 21.61 34.41 -12.17
CA PRO A 918 21.45 35.57 -13.05
C PRO A 918 22.21 35.46 -14.37
N LEU A 919 23.21 34.58 -14.44
CA LEU A 919 24.09 34.40 -15.61
C LEU A 919 23.63 33.24 -16.51
N ASP A 920 23.11 32.17 -15.91
CA ASP A 920 22.38 31.12 -16.60
C ASP A 920 21.08 30.85 -15.86
N SER A 921 19.95 31.04 -16.55
CA SER A 921 18.58 30.82 -16.05
C SER A 921 18.26 29.38 -15.64
N ARG A 922 19.27 28.51 -15.54
CA ARG A 922 19.17 27.06 -15.36
C ARG A 922 20.18 26.50 -14.35
N GLU A 923 21.23 27.23 -14.02
CA GLU A 923 22.12 26.88 -12.90
C GLU A 923 21.60 27.53 -11.63
N VAL A 924 21.37 26.72 -10.61
CA VAL A 924 20.94 27.21 -9.31
C VAL A 924 22.11 27.91 -8.62
N ALA A 925 21.88 29.06 -7.98
CA ALA A 925 22.95 29.86 -7.36
C ALA A 925 23.83 29.04 -6.39
N MET A 926 23.21 28.17 -5.59
CA MET A 926 23.93 27.23 -4.71
C MET A 926 24.84 26.27 -5.49
N ALA A 927 24.37 25.70 -6.60
CA ALA A 927 25.15 24.79 -7.43
C ALA A 927 26.38 25.49 -8.01
N THR A 928 26.21 26.72 -8.50
CA THR A 928 27.29 27.54 -9.01
C THR A 928 28.32 27.87 -7.93
N ILE A 929 27.88 28.20 -6.71
CA ILE A 929 28.80 28.47 -5.59
C ILE A 929 29.59 27.22 -5.19
N MET A 930 28.94 26.05 -5.16
CA MET A 930 29.61 24.78 -4.85
C MET A 930 30.62 24.40 -5.94
N ASP A 931 30.26 24.54 -7.21
CA ASP A 931 31.16 24.29 -8.35
C ASP A 931 32.43 25.16 -8.30
N ILE A 932 32.28 26.45 -7.95
CA ILE A 932 33.42 27.36 -7.73
C ILE A 932 34.22 26.94 -6.50
N GLY A 933 33.55 26.49 -5.44
CA GLY A 933 34.17 25.99 -4.21
C GLY A 933 35.03 24.74 -4.48
N ASP A 934 34.46 23.75 -5.16
CA ASP A 934 35.12 22.50 -5.57
C ASP A 934 36.38 22.81 -6.38
N SER A 935 36.27 23.70 -7.38
CA SER A 935 37.41 24.14 -8.19
C SER A 935 38.53 24.76 -7.35
N VAL A 936 38.18 25.55 -6.32
CA VAL A 936 39.17 26.12 -5.39
C VAL A 936 39.78 25.05 -4.50
N THR A 937 39.01 24.08 -4.01
CA THR A 937 39.49 23.03 -3.10
C THR A 937 40.28 21.91 -3.78
N ASP A 938 40.05 21.65 -5.06
CA ASP A 938 40.76 20.63 -5.88
C ASP A 938 42.27 20.90 -6.04
N VAL A 939 42.76 22.03 -5.54
CA VAL A 939 44.17 22.42 -5.56
C VAL A 939 45.00 21.71 -4.46
N ALA A 940 44.39 20.87 -3.60
CA ALA A 940 45.02 20.28 -2.43
C ALA A 940 45.39 18.78 -2.54
N GLU A 941 46.60 18.43 -3.04
CA GLU A 941 47.54 17.37 -2.55
C GLU A 941 48.63 16.99 -3.60
N PRO A 942 49.80 16.41 -3.20
CA PRO A 942 51.11 16.88 -3.65
C PRO A 942 51.68 16.23 -4.93
N ALA A 943 50.89 15.48 -5.69
CA ALA A 943 51.32 14.91 -6.97
C ALA A 943 51.19 15.90 -8.15
N MET A 944 51.52 17.16 -7.83
CA MET A 944 52.00 18.25 -8.68
C MET A 944 50.89 19.03 -9.41
N CYS A 945 51.09 20.33 -9.68
CA CYS A 945 51.21 20.73 -11.09
C CYS A 945 50.90 19.56 -12.05
N VAL A 946 49.61 19.45 -12.41
CA VAL A 946 48.90 18.47 -13.28
C VAL A 946 47.73 17.87 -12.48
N ALA A 947 46.56 18.47 -12.71
CA ALA A 947 45.26 17.91 -12.35
C ALA A 947 45.13 16.49 -12.92
N GLU A 948 44.85 15.54 -12.05
CA GLU A 948 44.07 14.36 -12.41
C GLU A 948 42.74 14.50 -11.66
N ASP A 949 41.65 14.66 -12.40
CA ASP A 949 40.28 14.95 -11.95
C ASP A 949 39.60 13.79 -11.16
N ASP A 950 40.36 12.90 -10.50
CA ASP A 950 39.93 11.56 -10.09
C ASP A 950 40.35 11.15 -8.65
N HIS A 951 40.19 12.04 -7.64
CA HIS A 951 40.47 11.69 -6.23
C HIS A 951 39.23 11.09 -5.53
N ARG A 952 39.29 9.80 -5.17
CA ARG A 952 38.32 9.14 -4.27
C ARG A 952 38.78 9.25 -2.82
N TYR A 953 37.94 9.78 -1.94
CA TYR A 953 38.27 9.90 -0.52
C TYR A 953 38.42 8.52 0.14
N THR A 954 39.53 8.27 0.79
CA THR A 954 39.68 7.09 1.65
C THR A 954 38.92 7.29 2.97
N VAL A 955 38.55 6.19 3.63
CA VAL A 955 37.92 6.21 4.96
C VAL A 955 38.74 7.02 5.97
N ALA A 956 40.08 6.93 5.90
CA ALA A 956 40.97 7.67 6.79
C ALA A 956 40.95 9.19 6.52
N GLU A 957 40.87 9.60 5.25
CA GLU A 957 40.79 11.02 4.87
C GLU A 957 39.43 11.61 5.26
N ALA A 958 38.33 10.88 5.03
CA ALA A 958 37.00 11.30 5.44
C ALA A 958 36.89 11.40 6.98
N GLU A 959 37.50 10.48 7.70
CA GLU A 959 37.59 10.52 9.17
C GLU A 959 38.33 11.78 9.66
N ASP A 960 39.46 12.14 9.04
CA ASP A 960 40.21 13.37 9.37
C ASP A 960 39.42 14.64 9.03
N VAL A 961 38.67 14.66 7.92
CA VAL A 961 37.79 15.77 7.55
C VAL A 961 36.67 15.96 8.57
N VAL A 962 35.98 14.88 8.95
CA VAL A 962 34.90 14.95 9.94
C VAL A 962 35.44 15.44 11.29
N ARG A 963 36.59 14.92 11.74
CA ARG A 963 37.25 15.41 12.98
C ARG A 963 37.60 16.89 12.91
N SER A 964 38.17 17.34 11.79
CA SER A 964 38.51 18.76 11.63
C SER A 964 37.28 19.66 11.64
N LEU A 965 36.13 19.19 11.12
CA LEU A 965 34.86 19.90 11.19
C LEU A 965 34.35 19.99 12.64
N VAL A 966 34.37 18.87 13.36
CA VAL A 966 33.99 18.81 14.79
C VAL A 966 34.87 19.74 15.63
N ASP A 967 36.18 19.72 15.40
CA ASP A 967 37.13 20.61 16.09
C ASP A 967 36.82 22.08 15.78
N PHE A 968 36.59 22.44 14.51
CA PHE A 968 36.24 23.81 14.14
C PHE A 968 34.93 24.29 14.76
N MET A 969 33.93 23.42 14.89
CA MET A 969 32.65 23.74 15.51
C MET A 969 32.78 23.99 17.01
N ASN A 970 33.69 23.28 17.68
CA ASN A 970 33.87 23.32 19.13
C ASN A 970 35.00 24.26 19.59
N ASP A 971 35.95 24.64 18.72
CA ASP A 971 37.11 25.45 19.09
C ASP A 971 36.69 26.88 19.46
N ASP A 972 37.24 27.41 20.55
CA ASP A 972 37.13 28.81 20.93
C ASP A 972 37.53 29.77 19.79
N ALA A 973 38.49 29.40 18.94
CA ALA A 973 38.89 30.17 17.77
C ALA A 973 37.96 29.95 16.55
N GLY A 974 37.15 28.90 16.55
CA GLY A 974 36.24 28.45 15.49
C GLY A 974 34.89 29.19 15.45
N LEU A 975 33.79 28.44 15.28
CA LEU A 975 32.42 28.96 15.27
C LEU A 975 32.05 29.81 16.51
N PRO A 976 32.42 29.41 17.74
CA PRO A 976 32.28 30.25 18.94
C PRO A 976 32.92 31.64 18.84
N ALA A 977 34.03 31.82 18.12
CA ALA A 977 34.62 33.14 17.89
C ALA A 977 33.72 34.02 17.01
N ILE A 978 33.04 33.41 16.04
CA ILE A 978 32.12 34.09 15.13
C ILE A 978 30.87 34.56 15.90
N TYR A 979 30.33 33.72 16.79
CA TYR A 979 29.24 34.13 17.69
C TYR A 979 29.63 35.30 18.58
N ARG A 980 30.86 35.29 19.13
CA ARG A 980 31.40 36.41 19.91
C ARG A 980 31.55 37.68 19.07
N LEU A 981 31.91 37.58 17.79
CA LEU A 981 32.00 38.73 16.89
C LEU A 981 30.63 39.39 16.65
N PHE A 982 29.57 38.59 16.49
CA PHE A 982 28.20 39.12 16.42
C PHE A 982 27.81 39.84 17.72
N GLY A 983 28.10 39.23 18.88
CA GLY A 983 27.87 39.85 20.19
C GLY A 983 28.70 41.12 20.44
N LEU A 984 29.94 41.22 19.96
CA LEU A 984 30.79 42.40 20.10
C LEU A 984 30.33 43.59 19.24
N ARG A 985 29.70 43.33 18.09
CA ARG A 985 29.10 44.38 17.24
C ARG A 985 27.94 45.10 17.94
N ARG A 986 27.24 44.41 18.86
CA ARG A 986 26.19 44.96 19.75
C ARG A 986 26.70 46.07 20.66
N ASP A 987 27.92 45.91 21.17
CA ASP A 987 28.52 46.81 22.16
C ASP A 987 29.34 47.93 21.52
N ALA A 988 29.47 47.94 20.18
CA ALA A 988 30.09 49.03 19.45
C ALA A 988 29.18 50.27 19.51
N PRO A 989 29.65 51.41 20.04
CA PRO A 989 28.82 52.61 20.12
C PRO A 989 28.44 53.06 18.72
N GLU A 990 27.15 53.37 18.52
CA GLU A 990 26.62 54.04 17.32
C GLU A 990 27.57 55.17 16.93
N THR A 991 28.38 54.95 15.89
CA THR A 991 29.21 56.03 15.37
C THR A 991 28.27 56.97 14.64
N ALA A 992 28.17 58.17 15.20
CA ALA A 992 27.32 59.26 14.76
C ALA A 992 27.31 59.40 13.24
N THR A 993 26.15 59.14 12.66
CA THR A 993 25.73 59.72 11.39
C THR A 993 25.76 61.24 11.54
N GLY A 994 26.73 61.88 10.89
CA GLY A 994 26.79 63.31 10.61
C GLY A 994 27.01 63.51 9.12
N PRO A 995 26.42 64.58 8.54
CA PRO A 995 25.79 64.61 7.22
C PRO A 995 26.69 64.38 6.02
#